data_AF-A0A397RZ52-F1
#
_entry.id   AF-A0A397RZ52-F1
#
_cell.length_a   1.000
_cell.length_b   1.000
_cell.length_c   1.000
_cell.angle_alpha   90.00
_cell.angle_beta   90.00
_cell.angle_gamma   90.00
#
_symmetry.space_group_name_H-M   'P 1'
#
loop_
_entity.id
_entity.type
_entity.pdbx_description
1 polymer ?
#
loop_
_entity_poly.entity_id
_entity_poly.type
_entity_poly.pdbx_seq_one_letter_code
_entity_poly.pdbx_strand_id
1 'polypeptide(L)'
;MYKAKSFILKVIIGFMSIAIIAICAIAFIPGSLESKEKTTDGDSELSSTTSVDTSVFADNVQDGQILQCFCWSYNEIMEYLPKIADQGFTAIQTSPVQVCKEATLGQTAKGSWWAYYQPAAFTIDDTGDNALGTPEEFKAMCQMAHSYGVKVLVDVVANHLGNQWVSDSLCERAYYYEWEIAGMSTSVEDGGYIPYTGEVWAYGGGTTTPGAANASTTPVIDTYYYKDTLKFHPYLIQDNDEPGNVTQGNIGMMDLDTSDPVVQDAVADYLEELISYGVDGFRFDAAKHIETQWDSISSDFWPYVMDRAETAARNAGRELYAYGEILNRPGIGRSLSWYTNNNVAITDSGMGHNIVENGGSGHSSFNGADGNNYADYKEHMVTWAESHDNYMGTQDTHNKSVEVINKSYAILASRKDFATLYCARFEDYETSVLGSVACLNGWSYPEIGAVNKFHNFYAKADADEACYDANGYTITERFVDSYSQNNGIVIVGNAGGCQVPAYHLADGTYTDCVTGNTFIVSNGTINGNIGESGVAVVYNHFENKTPSITASLASGYITEDYLSVTYTFKNAVSSSVVVGTDKVQSTAESAYVYVNGIQEGQTITVVVTVTSVDGVDCTKTYTYTRFNPVGTVTLYFTNTMNWSTVNAYAWKGGNKNASWPGLALTDTVLDKNGNTCYVYEFDMDSYDHIIFNDGNNQTEDILVAASKQYTLSEKGINCYKVLESDFEPYDGGEIDPIDNSNVITVDFKNDYNWDSVYVYTWRNGSNKANANWPGVKVETLNKDKDGFMACSVDVDLDQFDMIIFNNGGNAKTNDLMLDSETLGFTFDGLFYDFEPYDGGDVIDPIDDSTVITVYFKNDYNWDNVYAYVWNNTTGTNNSWPGTLATYVGKDKDGNFAYSFDVDYQVYDHIIFNNNNGGQTSDLELTSETKGFTFDGSAYTYSPYVDINTSEITVYFKNTDNWDSVYVYLWNNASGNKNAEWPGVKLESIGTDGGYQVYSVTVNLTEYDMIIFNNNSGKQTSNLSLSVTTTGFTANGSSYSYNG
;
A
#
# COMPACT_ATOMS: atom_id res chain seq x y z
N MET A 1 -41.80 -6.38 -47.30
CA MET A 1 -42.40 -5.44 -48.28
C MET A 1 -42.32 -3.97 -47.83
N TYR A 2 -41.22 -3.56 -47.19
CA TYR A 2 -41.01 -2.20 -46.69
C TYR A 2 -39.69 -1.64 -47.23
N LYS A 3 -39.72 -1.24 -48.50
CA LYS A 3 -38.72 -0.37 -49.16
C LYS A 3 -39.50 0.50 -50.14
N ALA A 4 -40.10 1.61 -49.69
CA ALA A 4 -40.60 2.73 -50.54
C ALA A 4 -41.32 3.88 -49.76
N LYS A 5 -40.93 4.25 -48.53
CA LYS A 5 -41.54 5.42 -47.83
C LYS A 5 -40.58 6.37 -47.08
N SER A 6 -39.28 6.33 -47.37
CA SER A 6 -38.26 7.19 -46.70
C SER A 6 -37.73 8.35 -47.56
N PHE A 7 -38.36 8.68 -48.70
CA PHE A 7 -37.80 9.62 -49.69
C PHE A 7 -38.46 11.03 -49.73
N ILE A 8 -39.46 11.33 -48.89
CA ILE A 8 -40.26 12.57 -49.03
C ILE A 8 -40.08 13.60 -47.89
N LEU A 9 -39.34 13.28 -46.82
CA LEU A 9 -39.12 14.24 -45.71
C LEU A 9 -37.80 15.05 -45.81
N LYS A 10 -37.00 14.84 -46.87
CA LYS A 10 -35.67 15.48 -47.07
C LYS A 10 -35.66 16.73 -47.97
N VAL A 11 -36.80 17.39 -48.23
CA VAL A 11 -36.86 18.49 -49.23
C VAL A 11 -37.35 19.85 -48.69
N ILE A 12 -37.66 20.01 -47.39
CA ILE A 12 -38.23 21.27 -46.88
C ILE A 12 -37.25 22.12 -46.04
N ILE A 13 -36.07 21.61 -45.66
CA ILE A 13 -35.06 22.41 -44.96
C ILE A 13 -33.91 22.69 -45.91
N GLY A 14 -34.02 23.77 -46.67
CA GLY A 14 -32.94 24.19 -47.56
C GLY A 14 -33.41 25.27 -48.51
N PHE A 15 -33.53 26.51 -48.03
CA PHE A 15 -33.30 27.71 -48.82
C PHE A 15 -33.06 28.89 -47.87
N MET A 16 -31.80 29.34 -47.80
CA MET A 16 -31.34 30.75 -47.96
C MET A 16 -31.91 31.81 -47.00
N SER A 17 -31.21 32.83 -46.47
CA SER A 17 -29.87 33.38 -46.64
C SER A 17 -29.76 34.64 -45.73
N ILE A 18 -28.55 34.94 -45.22
CA ILE A 18 -27.83 36.23 -45.29
C ILE A 18 -28.59 37.55 -44.95
N ALA A 19 -28.08 38.29 -43.95
CA ALA A 19 -27.67 39.73 -44.00
C ALA A 19 -28.11 40.69 -42.85
N ILE A 20 -27.08 41.25 -42.21
CA ILE A 20 -26.79 42.71 -42.03
C ILE A 20 -27.41 43.48 -40.83
N ILE A 21 -26.54 43.72 -39.83
CA ILE A 21 -25.96 45.02 -39.37
C ILE A 21 -26.91 46.15 -38.89
N ALA A 22 -26.53 46.69 -37.71
CA ALA A 22 -26.44 48.11 -37.31
C ALA A 22 -27.43 48.73 -36.29
N ILE A 23 -26.81 49.15 -35.17
CA ILE A 23 -26.76 50.52 -34.62
C ILE A 23 -27.76 50.94 -33.52
N CYS A 24 -27.16 51.15 -32.33
CA CYS A 24 -27.36 52.20 -31.31
C CYS A 24 -28.74 52.41 -30.66
N ALA A 25 -28.82 52.33 -29.33
CA ALA A 25 -28.55 53.46 -28.42
C ALA A 25 -29.10 53.24 -26.98
N ILE A 26 -28.20 53.36 -25.99
CA ILE A 26 -28.30 54.18 -24.77
C ILE A 26 -29.48 53.98 -23.77
N ALA A 27 -29.08 53.49 -22.58
CA ALA A 27 -29.44 53.86 -21.21
C ALA A 27 -30.88 53.74 -20.67
N PHE A 28 -31.08 52.91 -19.64
CA PHE A 28 -31.18 53.27 -18.21
C PHE A 28 -31.65 52.04 -17.39
N ILE A 29 -30.99 51.79 -16.26
CA ILE A 29 -31.34 50.86 -15.15
C ILE A 29 -32.37 51.57 -14.24
N PRO A 30 -33.23 50.97 -13.36
CA PRO A 30 -33.24 49.61 -12.77
C PRO A 30 -34.60 48.88 -12.72
N GLY A 31 -34.57 47.55 -12.48
CA GLY A 31 -35.73 46.79 -12.01
C GLY A 31 -35.51 45.29 -12.04
N SER A 32 -35.63 44.66 -10.87
CA SER A 32 -35.56 43.22 -10.58
C SER A 32 -36.61 42.36 -11.29
N LEU A 33 -36.21 41.13 -11.66
CA LEU A 33 -36.94 39.85 -11.71
C LEU A 33 -36.55 39.07 -12.97
N GLU A 34 -35.85 37.94 -12.81
CA GLU A 34 -36.29 36.60 -13.26
C GLU A 34 -35.13 35.59 -13.29
N SER A 35 -35.53 34.38 -12.89
CA SER A 35 -34.93 33.06 -13.13
C SER A 35 -33.77 33.00 -14.12
N LYS A 36 -32.58 32.66 -13.59
CA LYS A 36 -31.47 32.17 -14.38
C LYS A 36 -31.80 30.76 -14.90
N GLU A 37 -32.14 30.67 -16.18
CA GLU A 37 -31.88 29.45 -16.93
C GLU A 37 -30.39 29.36 -17.28
N LYS A 38 -29.96 28.11 -17.27
CA LYS A 38 -28.61 27.55 -17.34
C LYS A 38 -27.96 27.86 -18.70
N THR A 39 -26.79 28.52 -18.69
CA THR A 39 -25.86 28.50 -19.82
C THR A 39 -24.47 28.16 -19.30
N THR A 40 -24.00 26.99 -19.75
CA THR A 40 -22.63 26.49 -19.75
C THR A 40 -21.71 27.41 -20.56
N ASP A 41 -20.71 27.97 -19.90
CA ASP A 41 -19.28 27.83 -20.24
C ASP A 41 -18.46 28.87 -19.48
N GLY A 42 -17.35 28.40 -18.93
CA GLY A 42 -16.38 29.17 -18.18
C GLY A 42 -15.42 28.21 -17.51
N ASP A 43 -14.50 27.66 -18.31
CA ASP A 43 -13.25 27.07 -17.84
C ASP A 43 -12.66 27.92 -16.72
N SER A 44 -12.60 27.34 -15.52
CA SER A 44 -11.65 27.74 -14.51
C SER A 44 -10.57 26.68 -14.47
N GLU A 45 -9.38 27.08 -14.91
CA GLU A 45 -8.10 26.38 -14.75
C GLU A 45 -8.04 25.62 -13.41
N LEU A 46 -7.88 24.29 -13.50
CA LEU A 46 -7.37 23.46 -12.42
C LEU A 46 -5.89 23.83 -12.21
N SER A 47 -5.67 24.89 -11.44
CA SER A 47 -4.37 25.42 -11.06
C SER A 47 -3.97 24.94 -9.67
N SER A 48 -2.76 24.39 -9.60
CA SER A 48 -1.91 24.11 -8.44
C SER A 48 -2.27 22.89 -7.58
N THR A 49 -1.38 21.89 -7.63
CA THR A 49 -1.19 20.87 -6.59
C THR A 49 -0.81 21.56 -5.28
N THR A 50 -1.81 21.84 -4.43
CA THR A 50 -1.61 22.30 -3.06
C THR A 50 -0.95 21.20 -2.24
N SER A 51 0.21 21.49 -1.65
CA SER A 51 0.79 20.68 -0.58
C SER A 51 -0.22 20.57 0.57
N VAL A 52 -0.63 19.35 0.90
CA VAL A 52 -1.59 19.08 1.97
C VAL A 52 -0.95 19.44 3.30
N ASP A 53 -1.66 20.24 4.09
CA ASP A 53 -1.26 20.59 5.44
C ASP A 53 -1.57 19.40 6.36
N THR A 54 -0.60 18.52 6.60
CA THR A 54 -0.79 17.32 7.42
C THR A 54 -1.14 17.62 8.88
N SER A 55 -1.00 18.88 9.33
CA SER A 55 -1.45 19.26 10.67
C SER A 55 -2.97 19.18 10.84
N VAL A 56 -3.74 19.09 9.76
CA VAL A 56 -5.21 18.98 9.78
C VAL A 56 -5.73 17.59 10.15
N PHE A 57 -4.90 16.53 10.08
CA PHE A 57 -5.29 15.16 10.45
C PHE A 57 -4.99 14.88 11.91
N ALA A 58 -5.73 13.97 12.55
CA ALA A 58 -5.32 13.44 13.85
C ALA A 58 -4.08 12.55 13.71
N ASP A 59 -3.37 12.32 14.82
CA ASP A 59 -2.16 11.50 14.79
C ASP A 59 -2.50 10.00 14.63
N ASN A 60 -3.60 9.55 15.23
CA ASN A 60 -4.12 8.18 15.17
C ASN A 60 -5.53 8.14 14.56
N VAL A 61 -5.93 6.98 14.05
CA VAL A 61 -7.28 6.78 13.49
C VAL A 61 -8.37 6.95 14.56
N GLN A 62 -8.16 6.46 15.79
CA GLN A 62 -9.09 6.59 16.93
C GLN A 62 -9.42 8.06 17.27
N ASP A 63 -8.47 8.96 17.02
CA ASP A 63 -8.54 10.39 17.33
C ASP A 63 -9.04 11.23 16.14
N GLY A 64 -9.36 10.58 15.03
CA GLY A 64 -9.73 11.20 13.76
C GLY A 64 -11.09 10.74 13.25
N GLN A 65 -11.40 11.13 12.01
CA GLN A 65 -12.64 10.78 11.34
C GLN A 65 -12.41 9.84 10.17
N ILE A 66 -13.34 8.90 9.97
CA ILE A 66 -13.24 7.84 8.97
C ILE A 66 -14.27 8.09 7.87
N LEU A 67 -13.84 8.08 6.60
CA LEU A 67 -14.75 8.03 5.46
C LEU A 67 -14.89 6.59 4.98
N GLN A 68 -16.10 6.03 5.02
CA GLN A 68 -16.35 4.73 4.39
C GLN A 68 -16.62 4.95 2.90
N CYS A 69 -15.62 4.60 2.08
CA CYS A 69 -15.68 4.57 0.61
C CYS A 69 -16.45 3.31 0.15
N PHE A 70 -17.69 3.19 0.62
CA PHE A 70 -18.50 1.99 0.47
C PHE A 70 -18.77 1.69 -1.00
N CYS A 71 -18.28 0.54 -1.47
CA CYS A 71 -18.32 0.06 -2.85
C CYS A 71 -17.62 0.94 -3.90
N TRP A 72 -16.71 1.84 -3.51
CA TRP A 72 -15.95 2.65 -4.46
C TRP A 72 -14.79 1.85 -5.03
N SER A 73 -14.48 2.03 -6.32
CA SER A 73 -13.26 1.49 -6.88
C SER A 73 -12.02 2.20 -6.35
N TYR A 74 -10.87 1.54 -6.42
CA TYR A 74 -9.58 2.09 -5.99
C TYR A 74 -9.22 3.34 -6.80
N ASN A 75 -9.52 3.36 -8.10
CA ASN A 75 -9.31 4.51 -8.98
C ASN A 75 -10.16 5.72 -8.59
N GLU A 76 -11.42 5.48 -8.26
CA GLU A 76 -12.33 6.52 -7.77
C GLU A 76 -11.88 7.08 -6.41
N ILE A 77 -11.45 6.22 -5.49
CA ILE A 77 -10.85 6.67 -4.24
C ILE A 77 -9.64 7.57 -4.53
N MET A 78 -8.74 7.15 -5.42
CA MET A 78 -7.56 7.93 -5.83
C MET A 78 -7.92 9.31 -6.41
N GLU A 79 -8.94 9.39 -7.26
CA GLU A 79 -9.41 10.65 -7.84
C GLU A 79 -9.86 11.64 -6.74
N TYR A 80 -10.56 11.15 -5.72
CA TYR A 80 -11.13 11.97 -4.66
C TYR A 80 -10.24 12.14 -3.43
N LEU A 81 -9.12 11.41 -3.30
CA LEU A 81 -8.18 11.53 -2.18
C LEU A 81 -7.77 12.97 -1.85
N PRO A 82 -7.46 13.86 -2.82
CA PRO A 82 -7.17 15.27 -2.51
C PRO A 82 -8.33 15.98 -1.81
N LYS A 83 -9.57 15.67 -2.20
CA LYS A 83 -10.78 16.22 -1.60
C LYS A 83 -11.07 15.58 -0.24
N ILE A 84 -10.89 14.26 -0.10
CA ILE A 84 -11.02 13.53 1.17
C ILE A 84 -10.06 14.12 2.20
N ALA A 85 -8.80 14.34 1.80
CA ALA A 85 -7.78 15.00 2.60
C ALA A 85 -8.18 16.44 2.98
N ASP A 86 -8.69 17.24 2.04
CA ASP A 86 -9.19 18.58 2.34
C ASP A 86 -10.43 18.58 3.24
N GLN A 87 -11.27 17.54 3.22
CA GLN A 87 -12.35 17.37 4.20
C GLN A 87 -11.84 16.94 5.59
N GLY A 88 -10.54 16.72 5.78
CA GLY A 88 -9.96 16.39 7.08
C GLY A 88 -10.28 14.98 7.58
N PHE A 89 -10.68 14.05 6.70
CA PHE A 89 -10.76 12.64 7.08
C PHE A 89 -9.34 12.11 7.34
N THR A 90 -9.13 11.49 8.49
CA THR A 90 -7.83 10.92 8.88
C THR A 90 -7.64 9.54 8.27
N ALA A 91 -8.73 8.80 8.05
CA ALA A 91 -8.70 7.50 7.40
C ALA A 91 -9.84 7.34 6.38
N ILE A 92 -9.61 6.47 5.42
CA ILE A 92 -10.66 5.86 4.59
C ILE A 92 -10.88 4.40 5.01
N GLN A 93 -12.07 3.89 4.78
CA GLN A 93 -12.39 2.47 4.85
C GLN A 93 -12.92 1.97 3.50
N THR A 94 -12.31 0.93 2.95
CA THR A 94 -12.80 0.25 1.73
C THR A 94 -13.89 -0.77 2.07
N SER A 95 -14.65 -1.20 1.05
CA SER A 95 -15.39 -2.47 1.14
C SER A 95 -14.43 -3.67 1.19
N PRO A 96 -14.93 -4.89 1.50
CA PRO A 96 -14.10 -6.09 1.48
C PRO A 96 -13.39 -6.27 0.14
N VAL A 97 -12.06 -6.40 0.19
CA VAL A 97 -11.21 -6.61 -0.99
C VAL A 97 -11.00 -8.10 -1.29
N GLN A 98 -11.55 -8.98 -0.44
CA GLN A 98 -11.49 -10.43 -0.60
C GLN A 98 -12.14 -10.87 -1.90
N VAL A 99 -11.66 -11.98 -2.46
CA VAL A 99 -12.34 -12.67 -3.55
C VAL A 99 -13.79 -12.93 -3.18
N CYS A 100 -14.71 -12.36 -3.95
CA CYS A 100 -16.13 -12.54 -3.73
C CYS A 100 -16.61 -13.82 -4.40
N LYS A 101 -17.63 -14.47 -3.81
CA LYS A 101 -18.36 -15.57 -4.45
C LYS A 101 -18.95 -15.10 -5.78
N GLU A 102 -19.55 -13.93 -5.84
CA GLU A 102 -20.17 -13.42 -7.07
C GLU A 102 -19.35 -12.27 -7.66
N ALA A 103 -19.28 -12.22 -9.00
CA ALA A 103 -18.65 -11.10 -9.70
C ALA A 103 -19.44 -9.81 -9.44
N THR A 104 -18.73 -8.74 -9.10
CA THR A 104 -19.33 -7.43 -8.81
C THR A 104 -19.20 -6.45 -9.97
N LEU A 105 -18.26 -6.68 -10.90
CA LEU A 105 -18.04 -5.83 -12.05
C LEU A 105 -19.29 -5.70 -12.93
N GLY A 106 -19.69 -4.46 -13.21
CA GLY A 106 -20.88 -4.15 -14.00
C GLY A 106 -22.23 -4.39 -13.31
N GLN A 107 -22.24 -4.79 -12.03
CA GLN A 107 -23.46 -4.99 -11.25
C GLN A 107 -23.96 -3.66 -10.64
N THR A 108 -25.26 -3.58 -10.37
CA THR A 108 -25.85 -2.43 -9.67
C THR A 108 -25.79 -2.59 -8.15
N ALA A 109 -25.65 -1.48 -7.44
CA ALA A 109 -25.53 -1.48 -5.99
C ALA A 109 -26.75 -2.13 -5.30
N LYS A 110 -27.96 -1.75 -5.70
CA LYS A 110 -29.24 -2.24 -5.14
C LYS A 110 -29.37 -3.77 -5.10
N GLY A 111 -28.74 -4.48 -6.03
CA GLY A 111 -28.89 -5.92 -6.18
C GLY A 111 -27.72 -6.75 -5.64
N SER A 112 -26.54 -6.16 -5.52
CA SER A 112 -25.29 -6.96 -5.51
C SER A 112 -24.24 -6.48 -4.51
N TRP A 113 -24.44 -5.39 -3.76
CA TRP A 113 -23.45 -4.91 -2.79
C TRP A 113 -23.07 -5.96 -1.73
N TRP A 114 -24.03 -6.82 -1.34
CA TRP A 114 -23.85 -7.87 -0.35
C TRP A 114 -22.87 -8.96 -0.82
N ALA A 115 -22.53 -9.03 -2.11
CA ALA A 115 -21.57 -9.99 -2.64
C ALA A 115 -20.18 -9.80 -2.04
N TYR A 116 -19.81 -8.57 -1.67
CA TYR A 116 -18.56 -8.29 -0.93
C TYR A 116 -18.50 -8.98 0.43
N TYR A 117 -19.66 -9.26 1.03
CA TYR A 117 -19.78 -9.94 2.33
C TYR A 117 -20.02 -11.44 2.18
N GLN A 118 -19.73 -12.01 1.01
CA GLN A 118 -19.70 -13.45 0.77
C GLN A 118 -18.35 -13.83 0.16
N PRO A 119 -17.27 -13.83 0.96
CA PRO A 119 -15.96 -14.18 0.47
C PRO A 119 -15.94 -15.65 0.04
N ALA A 120 -15.16 -15.91 -1.01
CA ALA A 120 -14.82 -17.26 -1.47
C ALA A 120 -13.43 -17.69 -0.98
N ALA A 121 -12.56 -16.74 -0.62
CA ALA A 121 -11.19 -16.99 -0.16
C ALA A 121 -10.66 -15.88 0.77
N PHE A 122 -9.56 -16.17 1.46
CA PHE A 122 -8.78 -15.24 2.29
C PHE A 122 -7.57 -14.72 1.51
N THR A 123 -7.83 -14.00 0.43
CA THR A 123 -6.83 -13.34 -0.43
C THR A 123 -7.48 -12.15 -1.13
N ILE A 124 -6.66 -11.19 -1.56
CA ILE A 124 -7.11 -10.04 -2.37
C ILE A 124 -7.67 -10.54 -3.71
N ASP A 125 -8.79 -9.99 -4.16
CA ASP A 125 -9.38 -10.37 -5.44
C ASP A 125 -8.50 -9.94 -6.63
N ASP A 126 -7.96 -10.92 -7.33
CA ASP A 126 -7.13 -10.78 -8.53
C ASP A 126 -7.84 -11.26 -9.81
N THR A 127 -9.15 -11.55 -9.73
CA THR A 127 -9.90 -12.22 -10.80
C THR A 127 -10.20 -11.33 -12.00
N GLY A 128 -10.08 -10.00 -11.85
CA GLY A 128 -10.49 -9.01 -12.85
C GLY A 128 -12.01 -8.79 -12.96
N ASP A 129 -12.81 -9.50 -12.15
CA ASP A 129 -14.28 -9.46 -12.15
C ASP A 129 -14.85 -8.69 -10.94
N ASN A 130 -13.97 -8.07 -10.15
CA ASN A 130 -14.33 -7.22 -9.01
C ASN A 130 -14.48 -5.76 -9.46
N ALA A 131 -15.58 -5.11 -9.06
CA ALA A 131 -15.82 -3.69 -9.32
C ALA A 131 -14.93 -2.73 -8.51
N LEU A 132 -14.23 -3.21 -7.48
CA LEU A 132 -13.27 -2.40 -6.72
C LEU A 132 -11.98 -2.11 -7.52
N GLY A 133 -11.53 -3.05 -8.35
CA GLY A 133 -10.30 -2.92 -9.14
C GLY A 133 -9.31 -4.07 -8.90
N THR A 134 -8.09 -3.92 -9.42
CA THR A 134 -7.02 -4.93 -9.32
C THR A 134 -6.15 -4.77 -8.06
N PRO A 135 -5.34 -5.77 -7.68
CA PRO A 135 -4.36 -5.65 -6.59
C PRO A 135 -3.35 -4.51 -6.79
N GLU A 136 -2.92 -4.23 -8.03
CA GLU A 136 -2.02 -3.12 -8.34
C GLU A 136 -2.69 -1.77 -8.12
N GLU A 137 -3.96 -1.63 -8.51
CA GLU A 137 -4.76 -0.43 -8.26
C GLU A 137 -5.00 -0.23 -6.77
N PHE A 138 -5.23 -1.31 -6.01
CA PHE A 138 -5.34 -1.27 -4.56
C PHE A 138 -4.05 -0.78 -3.89
N LYS A 139 -2.90 -1.31 -4.31
CA LYS A 139 -1.58 -0.88 -3.83
C LYS A 139 -1.31 0.59 -4.15
N ALA A 140 -1.62 1.02 -5.37
CA ALA A 140 -1.48 2.40 -5.80
C ALA A 140 -2.38 3.35 -4.98
N MET A 141 -3.62 2.94 -4.69
CA MET A 141 -4.54 3.69 -3.85
C MET A 141 -3.99 3.87 -2.43
N CYS A 142 -3.42 2.81 -1.83
CA CYS A 142 -2.80 2.91 -0.51
C CYS A 142 -1.60 3.87 -0.51
N GLN A 143 -0.71 3.75 -1.50
CA GLN A 143 0.44 4.66 -1.66
C GLN A 143 0.01 6.11 -1.84
N MET A 144 -1.02 6.36 -2.65
CA MET A 144 -1.56 7.70 -2.86
C MET A 144 -2.18 8.24 -1.57
N ALA A 145 -2.98 7.44 -0.85
CA ALA A 145 -3.58 7.85 0.43
C ALA A 145 -2.50 8.30 1.42
N HIS A 146 -1.42 7.51 1.56
CA HIS A 146 -0.28 7.86 2.40
C HIS A 146 0.42 9.14 1.96
N SER A 147 0.51 9.41 0.65
CA SER A 147 1.08 10.68 0.15
C SER A 147 0.24 11.92 0.55
N TYR A 148 -1.04 11.73 0.85
CA TYR A 148 -1.96 12.72 1.40
C TYR A 148 -2.02 12.72 2.93
N GLY A 149 -1.33 11.80 3.60
CA GLY A 149 -1.41 11.61 5.06
C GLY A 149 -2.68 10.89 5.54
N VAL A 150 -3.44 10.29 4.62
CA VAL A 150 -4.69 9.56 4.90
C VAL A 150 -4.36 8.09 5.13
N LYS A 151 -4.88 7.52 6.22
CA LYS A 151 -4.74 6.10 6.58
C LYS A 151 -5.75 5.22 5.85
N VAL A 152 -5.42 3.96 5.60
CA VAL A 152 -6.30 3.02 4.90
C VAL A 152 -6.73 1.88 5.82
N LEU A 153 -8.04 1.77 6.03
CA LEU A 153 -8.68 0.64 6.68
C LEU A 153 -9.34 -0.27 5.63
N VAL A 154 -9.26 -1.58 5.84
CA VAL A 154 -9.97 -2.57 5.02
C VAL A 154 -11.04 -3.27 5.83
N ASP A 155 -12.22 -3.46 5.23
CA ASP A 155 -13.28 -4.29 5.77
C ASP A 155 -12.93 -5.78 5.56
N VAL A 156 -12.89 -6.56 6.65
CA VAL A 156 -12.43 -7.95 6.68
C VAL A 156 -13.53 -8.86 7.16
N VAL A 157 -13.92 -9.82 6.32
CA VAL A 157 -14.91 -10.85 6.63
C VAL A 157 -14.19 -12.11 7.09
N ALA A 158 -13.97 -12.20 8.41
CA ALA A 158 -13.24 -13.30 9.05
C ALA A 158 -14.12 -14.35 9.74
N ASN A 159 -15.42 -14.09 9.90
CA ASN A 159 -16.35 -14.99 10.58
C ASN A 159 -16.83 -16.15 9.68
N HIS A 160 -17.05 -15.87 8.40
CA HIS A 160 -17.78 -16.78 7.52
C HIS A 160 -17.31 -16.68 6.06
N LEU A 161 -17.70 -17.67 5.26
CA LEU A 161 -17.65 -17.63 3.80
C LEU A 161 -19.07 -17.53 3.19
N GLY A 162 -19.15 -17.32 1.88
CA GLY A 162 -20.43 -17.26 1.16
C GLY A 162 -21.33 -18.48 1.38
N ASN A 163 -22.66 -18.30 1.29
CA ASN A 163 -23.62 -19.38 1.55
C ASN A 163 -23.58 -20.50 0.49
N GLN A 164 -24.03 -21.70 0.86
CA GLN A 164 -24.16 -22.85 -0.05
C GLN A 164 -25.45 -22.82 -0.90
N TRP A 165 -26.35 -21.87 -0.65
CA TRP A 165 -27.72 -21.89 -1.16
C TRP A 165 -27.86 -21.14 -2.48
N VAL A 166 -27.32 -21.72 -3.55
CA VAL A 166 -27.89 -21.51 -4.89
C VAL A 166 -28.16 -22.87 -5.50
N SER A 167 -29.44 -23.10 -5.82
CA SER A 167 -29.89 -24.24 -6.61
C SER A 167 -29.00 -24.40 -7.85
N ASP A 168 -28.42 -25.59 -8.02
CA ASP A 168 -27.71 -26.08 -9.21
C ASP A 168 -26.38 -25.42 -9.62
N SER A 169 -25.74 -24.57 -8.81
CA SER A 169 -24.29 -24.28 -8.91
C SER A 169 -23.83 -23.29 -7.85
N LEU A 170 -22.85 -23.65 -7.02
CA LEU A 170 -21.84 -22.67 -6.64
C LEU A 170 -21.27 -22.13 -7.96
N CYS A 171 -21.11 -20.81 -8.10
CA CYS A 171 -20.47 -20.25 -9.28
C CYS A 171 -19.12 -20.93 -9.49
N GLU A 172 -18.68 -21.00 -10.75
CA GLU A 172 -17.39 -21.62 -11.12
C GLU A 172 -16.22 -21.03 -10.31
N ARG A 173 -16.31 -19.76 -9.89
CA ARG A 173 -15.38 -19.06 -8.98
C ARG A 173 -15.26 -19.71 -7.61
N ALA A 174 -16.37 -19.94 -6.91
CA ALA A 174 -16.34 -20.60 -5.61
C ALA A 174 -15.80 -22.03 -5.74
N TYR A 175 -16.12 -22.72 -6.85
CA TYR A 175 -15.52 -24.02 -7.15
C TYR A 175 -14.00 -23.93 -7.35
N TYR A 176 -13.50 -23.00 -8.17
CA TYR A 176 -12.06 -22.83 -8.45
C TYR A 176 -11.24 -22.65 -7.17
N TYR A 177 -11.66 -21.72 -6.30
CA TYR A 177 -10.96 -21.48 -5.03
C TYR A 177 -11.28 -22.55 -3.97
N GLU A 178 -12.41 -23.27 -4.04
CA GLU A 178 -12.64 -24.48 -3.21
C GLU A 178 -11.61 -25.58 -3.48
N TRP A 179 -11.12 -25.74 -4.72
CA TRP A 179 -10.08 -26.74 -5.05
C TRP A 179 -8.69 -26.34 -4.56
N GLU A 180 -8.36 -25.05 -4.55
CA GLU A 180 -7.12 -24.52 -3.95
C GLU A 180 -7.19 -24.54 -2.41
N ILE A 181 -8.32 -24.13 -1.82
CA ILE A 181 -8.58 -24.19 -0.36
C ILE A 181 -8.66 -25.64 0.14
N ALA A 182 -9.00 -26.60 -0.73
CA ALA A 182 -9.03 -28.03 -0.42
C ALA A 182 -7.71 -28.79 -0.68
N GLY A 183 -6.64 -28.11 -1.10
CA GLY A 183 -5.35 -28.74 -1.35
C GLY A 183 -5.37 -29.85 -2.41
N MET A 184 -6.29 -29.79 -3.37
CA MET A 184 -6.41 -30.84 -4.39
C MET A 184 -5.58 -30.52 -5.64
N SER A 185 -4.48 -31.26 -5.80
CA SER A 185 -3.65 -31.31 -7.02
C SER A 185 -4.46 -31.56 -8.29
N THR A 186 -4.16 -30.80 -9.34
CA THR A 186 -4.74 -30.88 -10.70
C THR A 186 -4.34 -32.18 -11.42
N SER A 187 -4.91 -33.31 -11.02
CA SER A 187 -4.91 -34.52 -11.86
C SER A 187 -6.35 -34.94 -12.15
N VAL A 188 -6.98 -34.27 -13.11
CA VAL A 188 -8.24 -34.74 -13.68
C VAL A 188 -7.92 -35.86 -14.67
N GLU A 189 -7.81 -37.10 -14.18
CA GLU A 189 -8.11 -38.24 -15.05
C GLU A 189 -9.64 -38.41 -15.10
N ASP A 190 -10.13 -38.14 -16.31
CA ASP A 190 -11.46 -38.37 -16.89
C ASP A 190 -12.42 -39.28 -16.07
N GLY A 191 -13.53 -38.69 -15.62
CA GLY A 191 -14.80 -39.39 -15.36
C GLY A 191 -15.00 -40.01 -13.97
N GLY A 192 -15.33 -39.19 -12.97
CA GLY A 192 -15.77 -39.67 -11.65
C GLY A 192 -16.86 -38.80 -11.01
N TYR A 193 -18.13 -39.14 -11.27
CA TYR A 193 -19.30 -38.58 -10.59
C TYR A 193 -19.33 -39.08 -9.13
N ILE A 194 -19.31 -38.19 -8.13
CA ILE A 194 -19.51 -38.55 -6.70
C ILE A 194 -20.95 -38.23 -6.28
N PRO A 195 -21.68 -39.14 -5.60
CA PRO A 195 -23.13 -39.12 -5.54
C PRO A 195 -23.71 -38.24 -4.42
N TYR A 196 -24.75 -37.49 -4.79
CA TYR A 196 -25.66 -36.79 -3.90
C TYR A 196 -26.59 -37.80 -3.19
N THR A 197 -26.59 -37.84 -1.85
CA THR A 197 -27.72 -38.43 -1.10
C THR A 197 -28.01 -37.65 0.17
N GLY A 198 -29.17 -36.99 0.20
CA GLY A 198 -29.77 -36.47 1.43
C GLY A 198 -30.80 -35.38 1.14
N GLU A 199 -32.06 -35.77 0.97
CA GLU A 199 -33.21 -34.88 0.81
C GLU A 199 -33.30 -33.85 1.96
N VAL A 200 -33.19 -32.56 1.65
CA VAL A 200 -33.56 -31.47 2.56
C VAL A 200 -34.98 -31.01 2.24
N TRP A 201 -35.86 -31.13 3.23
CA TRP A 201 -37.22 -30.64 3.16
C TRP A 201 -37.20 -29.11 3.23
N ALA A 202 -37.69 -28.47 2.16
CA ALA A 202 -37.91 -27.03 2.10
C ALA A 202 -38.85 -26.56 3.21
N TYR A 203 -38.48 -25.49 3.91
CA TYR A 203 -39.48 -24.58 4.50
C TYR A 203 -39.07 -23.13 4.23
N GLY A 204 -39.86 -22.50 3.35
CA GLY A 204 -39.74 -21.10 2.99
C GLY A 204 -40.14 -20.16 4.12
N GLY A 205 -39.65 -18.93 4.02
CA GLY A 205 -39.92 -17.84 4.95
C GLY A 205 -41.41 -17.58 5.17
N GLY A 206 -41.73 -17.28 6.42
CA GLY A 206 -43.06 -16.88 6.85
C GLY A 206 -43.06 -16.64 8.36
N THR A 207 -43.37 -15.41 8.76
CA THR A 207 -43.50 -14.93 10.13
C THR A 207 -44.43 -15.81 10.99
N THR A 208 -43.98 -16.15 12.22
CA THR A 208 -44.74 -16.26 13.50
C THR A 208 -44.08 -17.25 14.49
N THR A 209 -43.65 -16.78 15.66
CA THR A 209 -43.42 -17.58 16.89
C THR A 209 -44.76 -17.89 17.60
N PRO A 210 -44.85 -18.79 18.62
CA PRO A 210 -43.98 -19.91 19.04
C PRO A 210 -44.74 -21.23 19.34
N GLY A 211 -44.04 -22.36 19.39
CA GLY A 211 -44.61 -23.62 19.89
C GLY A 211 -43.53 -24.64 20.29
N ALA A 212 -43.20 -24.70 21.57
CA ALA A 212 -42.26 -25.65 22.15
C ALA A 212 -42.73 -27.11 22.02
N ALA A 213 -41.81 -28.00 21.65
CA ALA A 213 -41.90 -29.42 21.98
C ALA A 213 -40.50 -30.01 22.19
N ASN A 214 -40.23 -30.35 23.46
CA ASN A 214 -39.14 -31.21 23.92
C ASN A 214 -39.07 -32.53 23.13
N ALA A 215 -37.92 -32.86 22.57
CA ALA A 215 -37.49 -34.25 22.39
C ALA A 215 -35.97 -34.35 22.48
N SER A 216 -35.54 -34.78 23.67
CA SER A 216 -34.24 -35.35 23.99
C SER A 216 -33.76 -36.35 22.94
N THR A 217 -32.72 -35.98 22.20
CA THR A 217 -31.66 -36.88 21.74
C THR A 217 -30.36 -36.07 21.73
N THR A 218 -29.40 -36.47 22.56
CA THR A 218 -28.00 -36.01 22.47
C THR A 218 -27.53 -36.07 21.01
N PRO A 219 -27.19 -34.95 20.36
CA PRO A 219 -26.65 -34.99 19.02
C PRO A 219 -25.22 -35.51 19.11
N VAL A 220 -24.93 -36.54 18.31
CA VAL A 220 -23.56 -36.94 18.01
C VAL A 220 -22.91 -35.76 17.29
N ILE A 221 -21.77 -35.30 17.80
CA ILE A 221 -20.92 -34.28 17.19
C ILE A 221 -20.27 -34.95 15.97
N ASP A 222 -20.93 -34.89 14.82
CA ASP A 222 -20.28 -35.18 13.53
C ASP A 222 -19.83 -33.85 12.95
N THR A 223 -18.61 -33.43 13.29
CA THR A 223 -17.81 -32.49 12.51
C THR A 223 -17.74 -33.00 11.08
N TYR A 224 -18.20 -32.21 10.11
CA TYR A 224 -17.94 -32.50 8.70
C TYR A 224 -16.44 -32.33 8.45
N TYR A 225 -15.71 -33.46 8.51
CA TYR A 225 -14.30 -33.53 8.14
C TYR A 225 -14.18 -33.40 6.63
N TYR A 226 -14.04 -32.18 6.13
CA TYR A 226 -13.22 -31.98 4.94
C TYR A 226 -11.76 -32.16 5.40
N LYS A 227 -11.20 -33.33 5.11
CA LYS A 227 -9.81 -33.63 5.45
C LYS A 227 -8.93 -32.73 4.58
N ASP A 228 -8.16 -31.89 5.27
CA ASP A 228 -7.13 -30.97 4.77
C ASP A 228 -7.62 -29.57 4.33
N THR A 229 -8.81 -29.12 4.77
CA THR A 229 -9.43 -27.84 4.37
C THR A 229 -9.86 -26.98 5.57
N LEU A 230 -10.18 -25.69 5.34
CA LEU A 230 -10.87 -24.81 6.30
C LEU A 230 -12.07 -25.53 6.94
N LYS A 231 -12.24 -25.37 8.25
CA LYS A 231 -13.29 -26.02 9.03
C LYS A 231 -14.44 -25.06 9.31
N PHE A 232 -15.63 -25.64 9.46
CA PHE A 232 -16.88 -24.90 9.68
C PHE A 232 -17.65 -25.49 10.86
N HIS A 233 -18.34 -24.62 11.61
CA HIS A 233 -19.28 -25.06 12.63
C HIS A 233 -20.48 -25.79 11.98
N PRO A 234 -21.03 -26.84 12.61
CA PRO A 234 -22.17 -27.58 12.06
C PRO A 234 -23.41 -26.70 11.94
N TYR A 235 -24.08 -26.75 10.78
CA TYR A 235 -25.24 -25.94 10.34
C TYR A 235 -26.52 -25.96 11.20
N LEU A 236 -26.48 -26.48 12.43
CA LEU A 236 -27.66 -26.94 13.15
C LEU A 236 -28.27 -25.90 14.11
N ILE A 237 -27.60 -24.78 14.37
CA ILE A 237 -28.07 -23.74 15.29
C ILE A 237 -27.95 -22.37 14.62
N GLN A 238 -29.06 -21.63 14.54
CA GLN A 238 -29.07 -20.21 14.15
C GLN A 238 -28.76 -19.35 15.37
N ASP A 239 -28.11 -18.21 15.14
CA ASP A 239 -27.97 -17.20 16.19
C ASP A 239 -29.35 -16.82 16.76
N ASN A 240 -29.44 -16.88 18.09
CA ASN A 240 -30.60 -16.47 18.87
C ASN A 240 -30.20 -15.66 20.11
N ASP A 241 -29.00 -15.08 20.09
CA ASP A 241 -28.39 -14.25 21.15
C ASP A 241 -28.02 -14.99 22.45
N GLU A 242 -28.23 -16.32 22.52
CA GLU A 242 -27.87 -17.16 23.66
C GLU A 242 -26.36 -17.49 23.71
N PRO A 243 -25.79 -17.73 24.92
CA PRO A 243 -24.38 -18.08 25.07
C PRO A 243 -23.95 -19.27 24.20
N GLY A 244 -22.90 -19.09 23.40
CA GLY A 244 -22.38 -20.09 22.45
C GLY A 244 -23.11 -20.13 21.11
N ASN A 245 -24.39 -19.75 21.02
CA ASN A 245 -25.10 -19.71 19.73
C ASN A 245 -24.75 -18.47 18.92
N VAL A 246 -24.39 -17.37 19.59
CA VAL A 246 -23.91 -16.14 18.93
C VAL A 246 -22.64 -16.41 18.12
N THR A 247 -21.73 -17.22 18.66
CA THR A 247 -20.39 -17.42 18.09
C THR A 247 -20.17 -18.75 17.41
N GLN A 248 -21.06 -19.73 17.62
CA GLN A 248 -20.93 -21.07 17.03
C GLN A 248 -22.17 -21.44 16.20
N GLY A 249 -23.14 -20.52 16.12
CA GLY A 249 -24.32 -20.64 15.28
C GLY A 249 -24.16 -19.79 14.02
N ASN A 250 -24.86 -20.17 12.95
CA ASN A 250 -24.74 -19.44 11.69
C ASN A 250 -25.71 -18.25 11.62
N ILE A 251 -25.25 -17.19 10.93
CA ILE A 251 -26.03 -16.00 10.57
C ILE A 251 -26.61 -16.09 9.15
N GLY A 252 -26.73 -17.30 8.60
CA GLY A 252 -27.17 -17.57 7.22
C GLY A 252 -26.04 -17.81 6.22
N MET A 253 -24.79 -17.68 6.65
CA MET A 253 -23.56 -17.96 5.89
C MET A 253 -22.81 -19.18 6.45
N MET A 254 -21.74 -19.63 5.76
CA MET A 254 -20.92 -20.75 6.25
C MET A 254 -19.99 -20.28 7.37
N ASP A 255 -20.37 -20.57 8.61
CA ASP A 255 -19.66 -20.12 9.81
C ASP A 255 -18.36 -20.91 10.02
N LEU A 256 -17.22 -20.20 10.11
CA LEU A 256 -15.90 -20.80 10.25
C LEU A 256 -15.67 -21.33 11.66
N ASP A 257 -14.98 -22.46 11.78
CA ASP A 257 -14.47 -22.96 13.07
C ASP A 257 -13.22 -22.16 13.45
N THR A 258 -13.43 -20.97 14.02
CA THR A 258 -12.37 -20.04 14.42
C THR A 258 -11.49 -20.55 15.57
N SER A 259 -11.85 -21.69 16.17
CA SER A 259 -10.99 -22.41 17.11
C SER A 259 -9.90 -23.23 16.42
N ASP A 260 -10.04 -23.48 15.11
CA ASP A 260 -9.07 -24.25 14.36
C ASP A 260 -7.84 -23.40 13.96
N PRO A 261 -6.61 -23.86 14.26
CA PRO A 261 -5.39 -23.14 13.89
C PRO A 261 -5.26 -22.84 12.40
N VAL A 262 -5.78 -23.69 11.50
CA VAL A 262 -5.72 -23.47 10.05
C VAL A 262 -6.58 -22.29 9.64
N VAL A 263 -7.74 -22.11 10.27
CA VAL A 263 -8.61 -20.95 10.05
C VAL A 263 -7.94 -19.68 10.58
N GLN A 264 -7.34 -19.75 11.77
CA GLN A 264 -6.61 -18.63 12.35
C GLN A 264 -5.41 -18.20 11.50
N ASP A 265 -4.63 -19.16 10.98
CA ASP A 265 -3.52 -18.90 10.07
C ASP A 265 -4.00 -18.27 8.77
N ALA A 266 -5.06 -18.80 8.14
CA ALA A 266 -5.58 -18.25 6.89
C ALA A 266 -6.05 -16.79 7.04
N VAL A 267 -6.73 -16.47 8.15
CA VAL A 267 -7.13 -15.08 8.43
C VAL A 267 -5.90 -14.22 8.70
N ALA A 268 -4.94 -14.68 9.52
CA ALA A 268 -3.75 -13.92 9.84
C ALA A 268 -2.87 -13.65 8.61
N ASP A 269 -2.65 -14.65 7.75
CA ASP A 269 -1.88 -14.53 6.51
C ASP A 269 -2.53 -13.48 5.57
N TYR A 270 -3.86 -13.47 5.49
CA TYR A 270 -4.59 -12.46 4.72
C TYR A 270 -4.42 -11.04 5.29
N LEU A 271 -4.46 -10.87 6.62
CA LEU A 271 -4.19 -9.56 7.23
C LEU A 271 -2.75 -9.10 6.96
N GLU A 272 -1.77 -10.00 7.01
CA GLU A 272 -0.37 -9.71 6.69
C GLU A 272 -0.19 -9.33 5.22
N GLU A 273 -0.87 -10.01 4.30
CA GLU A 273 -0.94 -9.65 2.88
C GLU A 273 -1.44 -8.21 2.72
N LEU A 274 -2.60 -7.87 3.30
CA LEU A 274 -3.16 -6.52 3.24
C LEU A 274 -2.18 -5.45 3.77
N ILE A 275 -1.51 -5.73 4.88
CA ILE A 275 -0.48 -4.83 5.44
C ILE A 275 0.66 -4.64 4.44
N SER A 276 1.11 -5.70 3.76
CA SER A 276 2.16 -5.58 2.74
C SER A 276 1.80 -4.66 1.57
N TYR A 277 0.50 -4.51 1.27
CA TYR A 277 -0.01 -3.63 0.21
C TYR A 277 -0.15 -2.16 0.60
N GLY A 278 -0.13 -1.84 1.90
CA GLY A 278 -0.30 -0.46 2.36
C GLY A 278 -1.34 -0.24 3.45
N VAL A 279 -2.04 -1.27 3.90
CA VAL A 279 -3.12 -1.13 4.88
C VAL A 279 -2.56 -0.72 6.25
N ASP A 280 -3.27 0.19 6.92
CA ASP A 280 -2.97 0.70 8.27
C ASP A 280 -3.90 0.11 9.34
N GLY A 281 -4.95 -0.60 8.94
CA GLY A 281 -5.91 -1.14 9.90
C GLY A 281 -7.10 -1.89 9.31
N PHE A 282 -7.96 -2.41 10.18
CA PHE A 282 -9.04 -3.32 9.80
C PHE A 282 -10.38 -2.97 10.47
N ARG A 283 -11.46 -3.11 9.71
CA ARG A 283 -12.82 -3.25 10.24
C ARG A 283 -13.19 -4.73 10.16
N PHE A 284 -13.34 -5.40 11.30
CA PHE A 284 -13.79 -6.80 11.33
C PHE A 284 -15.31 -6.87 11.19
N ASP A 285 -15.76 -7.40 10.06
CA ASP A 285 -17.17 -7.73 9.81
C ASP A 285 -17.67 -8.78 10.79
N ALA A 286 -18.92 -8.65 11.23
CA ALA A 286 -19.57 -9.61 12.09
C ALA A 286 -18.73 -10.03 13.32
N ALA A 287 -17.86 -9.14 13.84
CA ALA A 287 -16.92 -9.47 14.91
C ALA A 287 -17.60 -10.03 16.16
N LYS A 288 -18.86 -9.61 16.42
CA LYS A 288 -19.72 -10.19 17.46
C LYS A 288 -19.81 -11.72 17.39
N HIS A 289 -19.74 -12.30 16.20
CA HIS A 289 -19.94 -13.72 15.94
C HIS A 289 -18.67 -14.57 16.04
N ILE A 290 -17.53 -13.96 16.39
CA ILE A 290 -16.30 -14.71 16.68
C ILE A 290 -16.12 -14.79 18.20
N GLU A 291 -15.83 -15.98 18.73
CA GLU A 291 -15.57 -16.15 20.15
C GLU A 291 -14.27 -15.46 20.60
N THR A 292 -14.26 -15.02 21.86
CA THR A 292 -13.10 -14.49 22.55
C THR A 292 -12.52 -15.53 23.50
N GLN A 293 -11.29 -15.32 23.97
CA GLN A 293 -10.63 -16.18 24.97
C GLN A 293 -11.36 -16.23 26.32
N TRP A 294 -12.35 -15.36 26.54
CA TRP A 294 -13.16 -15.31 27.76
C TRP A 294 -14.54 -15.97 27.61
N ASP A 295 -14.91 -16.39 26.40
CA ASP A 295 -16.17 -17.07 26.16
C ASP A 295 -16.18 -18.50 26.76
N SER A 296 -17.39 -19.02 27.03
CA SER A 296 -17.57 -20.38 27.55
C SER A 296 -17.20 -21.46 26.53
N ILE A 297 -17.35 -21.13 25.24
CA ILE A 297 -16.72 -21.82 24.12
C ILE A 297 -15.76 -20.77 23.55
N SER A 298 -14.47 -20.91 23.87
CA SER A 298 -13.43 -19.92 23.60
C SER A 298 -12.36 -20.48 22.70
N SER A 299 -11.66 -19.58 22.03
CA SER A 299 -10.44 -19.84 21.28
C SER A 299 -9.44 -18.70 21.46
N ASP A 300 -8.23 -18.90 20.94
CA ASP A 300 -7.20 -17.88 20.87
C ASP A 300 -7.27 -17.06 19.57
N PHE A 301 -8.39 -17.08 18.83
CA PHE A 301 -8.52 -16.39 17.55
C PHE A 301 -8.07 -14.93 17.61
N TRP A 302 -8.70 -14.12 18.47
CA TRP A 302 -8.36 -12.70 18.59
C TRP A 302 -6.93 -12.45 19.05
N PRO A 303 -6.43 -13.02 20.17
CA PRO A 303 -5.05 -12.77 20.57
C PRO A 303 -4.02 -13.27 19.55
N TYR A 304 -4.29 -14.35 18.81
CA TYR A 304 -3.38 -14.88 17.80
C TYR A 304 -3.35 -14.03 16.52
N VAL A 305 -4.52 -13.80 15.92
CA VAL A 305 -4.66 -13.07 14.66
C VAL A 305 -4.21 -11.61 14.82
N MET A 306 -4.55 -10.97 15.94
CA MET A 306 -4.14 -9.60 16.20
C MET A 306 -2.65 -9.47 16.48
N ASP A 307 -2.02 -10.41 17.21
CA ASP A 307 -0.57 -10.36 17.46
C ASP A 307 0.24 -10.47 16.17
N ARG A 308 -0.19 -11.33 15.24
CA ARG A 308 0.39 -11.46 13.89
C ARG A 308 0.23 -10.18 13.08
N ALA A 309 -1.00 -9.67 12.98
CA ALA A 309 -1.28 -8.44 12.25
C ALA A 309 -0.51 -7.23 12.81
N GLU A 310 -0.48 -7.04 14.13
CA GLU A 310 0.28 -5.97 14.75
C GLU A 310 1.79 -6.11 14.53
N THR A 311 2.31 -7.35 14.55
CA THR A 311 3.72 -7.61 14.28
C THR A 311 4.08 -7.26 12.84
N ALA A 312 3.26 -7.64 11.87
CA ALA A 312 3.44 -7.24 10.48
C ALA A 312 3.36 -5.71 10.29
N ALA A 313 2.39 -5.05 10.93
CA ALA A 313 2.27 -3.60 10.88
C ALA A 313 3.51 -2.89 11.47
N ARG A 314 3.99 -3.36 12.63
CA ARG A 314 5.23 -2.85 13.25
C ARG A 314 6.44 -3.05 12.36
N ASN A 315 6.58 -4.20 11.71
CA ASN A 315 7.66 -4.47 10.76
C ASN A 315 7.59 -3.56 9.53
N ALA A 316 6.38 -3.16 9.12
CA ALA A 316 6.16 -2.18 8.06
C ALA A 316 6.31 -0.71 8.53
N GLY A 317 6.67 -0.46 9.79
CA GLY A 317 6.80 0.88 10.35
C GLY A 317 5.45 1.61 10.53
N ARG A 318 4.37 0.87 10.73
CA ARG A 318 3.00 1.38 10.89
C ARG A 318 2.42 1.05 12.26
N GLU A 319 1.47 1.87 12.68
CA GLU A 319 0.62 1.61 13.84
C GLU A 319 -0.71 1.04 13.36
N LEU A 320 -1.06 -0.15 13.85
CA LEU A 320 -2.29 -0.84 13.45
C LEU A 320 -3.48 -0.27 14.22
N TYR A 321 -4.55 0.09 13.50
CA TYR A 321 -5.85 0.36 14.11
C TYR A 321 -6.87 -0.71 13.73
N ALA A 322 -7.58 -1.29 14.69
CA ALA A 322 -8.62 -2.26 14.41
C ALA A 322 -9.90 -1.97 15.18
N TYR A 323 -11.04 -2.19 14.53
CA TYR A 323 -12.33 -2.16 15.19
C TYR A 323 -13.26 -3.25 14.64
N GLY A 324 -14.14 -3.76 15.49
CA GLY A 324 -15.08 -4.82 15.16
C GLY A 324 -16.51 -4.31 15.14
N GLU A 325 -17.29 -4.79 14.17
CA GLU A 325 -18.73 -4.59 14.18
C GLU A 325 -19.39 -5.44 15.28
N ILE A 326 -19.90 -4.74 16.30
CA ILE A 326 -20.65 -5.32 17.40
C ILE A 326 -21.97 -4.58 17.53
N LEU A 327 -22.98 -5.07 16.82
CA LEU A 327 -24.29 -4.42 16.78
C LEU A 327 -25.05 -4.61 18.10
N ASN A 328 -25.47 -3.49 18.71
CA ASN A 328 -26.27 -3.38 19.93
C ASN A 328 -25.62 -3.88 21.24
N ARG A 329 -25.16 -5.14 21.28
CA ARG A 329 -24.53 -5.80 22.43
C ARG A 329 -23.73 -7.04 21.97
N PRO A 330 -22.70 -7.49 22.73
CA PRO A 330 -21.86 -8.62 22.33
C PRO A 330 -22.54 -10.00 22.42
N GLY A 331 -23.75 -10.08 22.98
CA GLY A 331 -24.49 -11.32 23.26
C GLY A 331 -24.73 -11.51 24.76
N ILE A 332 -25.67 -12.38 25.13
CA ILE A 332 -26.01 -12.62 26.54
C ILE A 332 -24.81 -13.19 27.28
N GLY A 333 -24.40 -12.54 28.38
CA GLY A 333 -23.29 -13.00 29.22
C GLY A 333 -21.89 -12.64 28.74
N ARG A 334 -21.76 -11.90 27.64
CA ARG A 334 -20.49 -11.41 27.07
C ARG A 334 -20.25 -9.94 27.42
N SER A 335 -18.99 -9.51 27.41
CA SER A 335 -18.60 -8.12 27.71
C SER A 335 -17.96 -7.45 26.49
N LEU A 336 -18.22 -6.16 26.32
CA LEU A 336 -17.55 -5.32 25.31
C LEU A 336 -16.03 -5.26 25.56
N SER A 337 -15.60 -5.26 26.83
CA SER A 337 -14.19 -5.27 27.21
C SER A 337 -13.40 -6.45 26.65
N TRP A 338 -14.06 -7.54 26.28
CA TRP A 338 -13.42 -8.71 25.71
C TRP A 338 -12.91 -8.47 24.27
N TYR A 339 -13.42 -7.45 23.59
CA TYR A 339 -12.90 -7.04 22.29
C TYR A 339 -11.82 -5.96 22.47
N THR A 340 -12.10 -4.95 23.30
CA THR A 340 -11.15 -3.85 23.52
C THR A 340 -9.85 -4.34 24.17
N ASN A 341 -9.87 -5.38 25.00
CA ASN A 341 -8.66 -6.00 25.56
C ASN A 341 -7.82 -6.78 24.52
N ASN A 342 -8.36 -7.01 23.33
CA ASN A 342 -7.63 -7.56 22.18
C ASN A 342 -7.26 -6.45 21.17
N ASN A 343 -7.22 -5.18 21.60
CA ASN A 343 -6.98 -4.02 20.73
C ASN A 343 -7.98 -3.87 19.57
N VAL A 344 -9.19 -4.41 19.74
CA VAL A 344 -10.30 -4.26 18.78
C VAL A 344 -11.31 -3.28 19.36
N ALA A 345 -11.34 -2.05 18.82
CA ALA A 345 -12.37 -1.08 19.15
C ALA A 345 -13.77 -1.58 18.75
N ILE A 346 -14.82 -1.00 19.31
CA ILE A 346 -16.20 -1.50 19.19
C ILE A 346 -17.12 -0.47 18.54
N THR A 347 -18.13 -0.92 17.80
CA THR A 347 -19.16 -0.02 17.25
C THR A 347 -20.24 0.32 18.28
N ASP A 348 -20.63 1.60 18.39
CA ASP A 348 -21.89 2.01 19.02
C ASP A 348 -22.94 2.36 17.95
N SER A 349 -23.78 1.38 17.63
CA SER A 349 -24.90 1.54 16.70
C SER A 349 -26.08 2.32 17.29
N GLY A 350 -26.16 2.47 18.60
CA GLY A 350 -27.30 3.07 19.29
C GLY A 350 -27.24 4.60 19.36
N MET A 351 -26.05 5.16 19.63
CA MET A 351 -25.87 6.60 19.77
C MET A 351 -26.32 7.35 18.51
N GLY A 352 -25.84 6.93 17.34
CA GLY A 352 -26.16 7.54 16.06
C GLY A 352 -27.60 7.31 15.62
N HIS A 353 -28.12 6.09 15.77
CA HIS A 353 -29.50 5.76 15.46
C HIS A 353 -30.48 6.71 16.16
N ASN A 354 -30.28 6.97 17.46
CA ASN A 354 -31.13 7.88 18.22
C ASN A 354 -31.11 9.32 17.69
N ILE A 355 -29.95 9.82 17.22
CA ILE A 355 -29.82 11.18 16.69
C ILE A 355 -30.52 11.27 15.32
N VAL A 356 -30.35 10.26 14.46
CA VAL A 356 -31.01 10.18 13.15
C VAL A 356 -32.54 10.08 13.29
N GLU A 357 -33.03 9.28 14.24
CA GLU A 357 -34.48 9.17 14.50
C GLU A 357 -35.08 10.45 15.07
N ASN A 358 -34.28 11.24 15.79
CA ASN A 358 -34.64 12.59 16.23
C ASN A 358 -34.41 13.67 15.16
N GLY A 359 -34.22 13.28 13.90
CA GLY A 359 -34.11 14.20 12.77
C GLY A 359 -32.81 15.00 12.73
N GLY A 360 -31.72 14.45 13.27
CA GLY A 360 -30.44 15.14 13.36
C GLY A 360 -30.38 16.12 14.53
N SER A 361 -30.98 15.76 15.67
CA SER A 361 -31.00 16.60 16.87
C SER A 361 -30.94 15.78 18.16
N GLY A 362 -30.53 16.45 19.24
CA GLY A 362 -30.38 15.88 20.57
C GLY A 362 -28.99 15.29 20.81
N HIS A 363 -28.37 15.65 21.93
CA HIS A 363 -27.23 14.89 22.42
C HIS A 363 -27.72 13.57 23.03
N SER A 364 -27.46 12.45 22.36
CA SER A 364 -27.86 11.13 22.87
C SER A 364 -26.94 10.68 24.03
N SER A 365 -27.51 9.92 24.96
CA SER A 365 -26.76 9.32 26.08
C SER A 365 -26.02 8.07 25.64
N PHE A 366 -24.82 7.82 26.19
CA PHE A 366 -23.96 6.63 25.98
C PHE A 366 -24.53 5.32 26.57
N ASN A 367 -25.84 5.08 26.43
CA ASN A 367 -26.50 3.91 26.97
C ASN A 367 -26.80 2.93 25.83
N GLY A 368 -26.18 1.76 25.87
CA GLY A 368 -26.49 0.65 24.98
C GLY A 368 -27.78 -0.08 25.39
N ALA A 369 -28.22 -1.03 24.55
CA ALA A 369 -29.27 -1.96 24.92
C ALA A 369 -28.85 -2.78 26.17
N ASP A 370 -29.80 -3.07 27.06
CA ASP A 370 -29.65 -3.92 28.26
C ASP A 370 -28.72 -3.42 29.39
N GLY A 371 -28.40 -2.13 29.43
CA GLY A 371 -27.67 -1.53 30.57
C GLY A 371 -26.15 -1.60 30.49
N ASN A 372 -25.60 -1.91 29.32
CA ASN A 372 -24.18 -1.70 29.02
C ASN A 372 -23.90 -0.19 28.89
N ASN A 373 -22.96 0.30 29.69
CA ASN A 373 -22.52 1.70 29.66
C ASN A 373 -21.40 1.85 28.63
N TYR A 374 -21.73 2.32 27.42
CA TYR A 374 -20.74 2.60 26.38
C TYR A 374 -19.80 3.75 26.77
N ALA A 375 -20.17 4.57 27.77
CA ALA A 375 -19.34 5.67 28.25
C ALA A 375 -17.99 5.21 28.82
N ASP A 376 -17.89 3.97 29.30
CA ASP A 376 -16.65 3.42 29.85
C ASP A 376 -15.66 2.97 28.76
N TYR A 377 -16.09 2.98 27.49
CA TYR A 377 -15.32 2.47 26.35
C TYR A 377 -15.09 3.50 25.25
N LYS A 378 -15.30 4.80 25.52
CA LYS A 378 -15.23 5.84 24.48
C LYS A 378 -13.91 5.82 23.72
N GLU A 379 -12.78 5.66 24.42
CA GLU A 379 -11.42 5.59 23.85
C GLU A 379 -11.18 4.34 22.97
N HIS A 380 -12.14 3.42 22.91
CA HIS A 380 -12.09 2.21 22.09
C HIS A 380 -13.39 2.04 21.29
N MET A 381 -13.95 3.13 20.80
CA MET A 381 -15.25 3.12 20.12
C MET A 381 -15.18 3.76 18.74
N VAL A 382 -15.99 3.24 17.82
CA VAL A 382 -16.35 3.86 16.53
C VAL A 382 -17.85 4.10 16.52
N THR A 383 -18.26 5.31 16.16
CA THR A 383 -19.68 5.66 15.99
C THR A 383 -19.98 5.97 14.53
N TRP A 384 -21.26 6.06 14.18
CA TRP A 384 -21.69 6.53 12.87
C TRP A 384 -23.06 7.19 12.97
N ALA A 385 -23.40 8.08 12.04
CA ALA A 385 -24.80 8.49 11.87
C ALA A 385 -25.63 7.32 11.32
N GLU A 386 -25.06 6.58 10.39
CA GLU A 386 -25.61 5.38 9.79
C GLU A 386 -24.47 4.46 9.33
N SER A 387 -24.70 3.15 9.32
CA SER A 387 -23.84 2.21 8.61
C SER A 387 -24.37 1.94 7.19
N HIS A 388 -23.53 1.28 6.39
CA HIS A 388 -23.95 0.74 5.11
C HIS A 388 -25.13 -0.25 5.25
N ASP A 389 -25.23 -1.02 6.34
CA ASP A 389 -26.39 -1.87 6.62
C ASP A 389 -27.68 -1.08 6.87
N ASN A 390 -27.62 0.00 7.66
CA ASN A 390 -28.81 0.82 7.90
C ASN A 390 -29.32 1.47 6.61
N TYR A 391 -28.39 1.82 5.71
CA TYR A 391 -28.71 2.46 4.44
C TYR A 391 -29.16 1.46 3.35
N MET A 392 -28.44 0.35 3.18
CA MET A 392 -28.61 -0.61 2.08
C MET A 392 -29.28 -1.93 2.49
N GLY A 393 -28.95 -2.45 3.67
CA GLY A 393 -29.44 -3.74 4.18
C GLY A 393 -30.86 -3.63 4.74
N THR A 394 -30.99 -3.08 5.95
CA THR A 394 -32.30 -2.90 6.61
C THR A 394 -33.10 -1.75 6.02
N GLN A 395 -32.42 -0.79 5.36
CA GLN A 395 -33.00 0.41 4.75
C GLN A 395 -33.71 1.34 5.76
N ASP A 396 -33.37 1.26 7.04
CA ASP A 396 -33.92 2.12 8.09
C ASP A 396 -33.59 3.61 7.85
N THR A 397 -32.40 3.90 7.33
CA THR A 397 -31.95 5.27 7.05
C THR A 397 -32.06 5.66 5.58
N HIS A 398 -32.46 4.73 4.71
CA HIS A 398 -32.51 4.89 3.25
C HIS A 398 -33.23 6.17 2.81
N ASN A 399 -34.39 6.43 3.41
CA ASN A 399 -35.24 7.59 3.06
C ASN A 399 -34.95 8.84 3.91
N LYS A 400 -33.95 8.80 4.81
CA LYS A 400 -33.54 9.98 5.56
C LYS A 400 -32.80 10.93 4.62
N SER A 401 -33.03 12.24 4.76
CA SER A 401 -32.33 13.22 3.94
C SER A 401 -30.85 13.27 4.31
N VAL A 402 -30.00 13.64 3.35
CA VAL A 402 -28.59 13.96 3.59
C VAL A 402 -28.45 14.98 4.72
N GLU A 403 -29.35 15.97 4.80
CA GLU A 403 -29.34 16.96 5.88
C GLU A 403 -29.44 16.31 7.27
N VAL A 404 -30.33 15.32 7.45
CA VAL A 404 -30.46 14.60 8.72
C VAL A 404 -29.19 13.82 9.03
N ILE A 405 -28.59 13.17 8.02
CA ILE A 405 -27.34 12.42 8.19
C ILE A 405 -26.18 13.35 8.53
N ASN A 406 -25.99 14.44 7.79
CA ASN A 406 -24.93 15.41 8.03
C ASN A 406 -25.05 16.07 9.41
N LYS A 407 -26.27 16.42 9.86
CA LYS A 407 -26.48 16.94 11.21
C LYS A 407 -26.16 15.91 12.29
N SER A 408 -26.58 14.66 12.08
CA SER A 408 -26.30 13.57 13.02
C SER A 408 -24.80 13.29 13.10
N TYR A 409 -24.13 13.26 11.95
CA TYR A 409 -22.68 13.13 11.85
C TYR A 409 -21.97 14.30 12.53
N ALA A 410 -22.38 15.55 12.28
CA ALA A 410 -21.78 16.72 12.91
C ALA A 410 -21.87 16.69 14.44
N ILE A 411 -22.99 16.19 14.98
CA ILE A 411 -23.16 15.99 16.43
C ILE A 411 -22.14 14.96 16.96
N LEU A 412 -22.00 13.82 16.29
CA LEU A 412 -21.08 12.73 16.68
C LEU A 412 -19.62 13.13 16.49
N ALA A 413 -19.23 13.57 15.30
CA ALA A 413 -17.86 13.90 14.93
C ALA A 413 -17.29 15.10 15.70
N SER A 414 -18.12 15.95 16.33
CA SER A 414 -17.64 17.03 17.19
C SER A 414 -17.13 16.57 18.57
N ARG A 415 -17.44 15.33 18.99
CA ARG A 415 -17.20 14.79 20.34
C ARG A 415 -15.74 14.37 20.56
N LYS A 416 -15.37 14.11 21.82
CA LYS A 416 -14.04 13.62 22.23
C LYS A 416 -14.01 12.07 22.29
N ASP A 417 -12.80 11.51 22.19
CA ASP A 417 -12.39 10.14 22.52
C ASP A 417 -12.74 9.04 21.50
N PHE A 418 -13.55 9.32 20.48
CA PHE A 418 -13.92 8.31 19.47
C PHE A 418 -13.93 8.81 18.04
N ALA A 419 -13.63 7.88 17.13
CA ALA A 419 -13.80 8.09 15.70
C ALA A 419 -15.29 8.03 15.30
N THR A 420 -15.68 8.88 14.34
CA THR A 420 -16.99 8.79 13.69
C THR A 420 -16.81 8.44 12.22
N LEU A 421 -17.46 7.36 11.81
CA LEU A 421 -17.50 6.90 10.44
C LEU A 421 -18.61 7.63 9.67
N TYR A 422 -18.27 8.21 8.52
CA TYR A 422 -19.21 8.73 7.54
C TYR A 422 -19.43 7.68 6.44
N CYS A 423 -20.65 7.13 6.35
CA CYS A 423 -21.02 6.21 5.26
C CYS A 423 -21.34 6.98 3.97
N ALA A 424 -20.50 6.89 2.95
CA ALA A 424 -20.73 7.58 1.68
C ALA A 424 -21.88 6.90 0.87
N ARG A 425 -23.01 7.60 0.72
CA ARG A 425 -24.20 7.10 -0.01
C ARG A 425 -24.09 7.24 -1.51
N PHE A 426 -24.58 6.26 -2.27
CA PHE A 426 -24.71 6.34 -3.74
C PHE A 426 -25.51 7.58 -4.21
N GLU A 427 -25.19 8.09 -5.40
CA GLU A 427 -25.94 9.19 -6.05
C GLU A 427 -27.37 8.81 -6.38
N ASP A 428 -27.54 7.61 -6.94
CA ASP A 428 -28.86 7.03 -7.12
C ASP A 428 -28.78 5.55 -6.78
N TYR A 429 -29.39 5.19 -5.66
CA TYR A 429 -29.51 3.81 -5.21
C TYR A 429 -29.96 2.83 -6.31
N GLU A 430 -30.89 3.25 -7.18
CA GLU A 430 -31.48 2.37 -8.18
C GLU A 430 -30.57 2.12 -9.38
N THR A 431 -29.68 3.07 -9.69
CA THR A 431 -28.95 3.09 -10.96
C THR A 431 -27.43 3.11 -10.82
N SER A 432 -26.89 3.44 -9.64
CA SER A 432 -25.46 3.38 -9.36
C SER A 432 -24.94 1.95 -9.50
N VAL A 433 -23.82 1.83 -10.21
CA VAL A 433 -23.07 0.58 -10.37
C VAL A 433 -22.07 0.46 -9.24
N LEU A 434 -21.76 -0.78 -8.83
CA LEU A 434 -20.64 -1.03 -7.93
C LEU A 434 -19.35 -0.49 -8.57
N GLY A 435 -18.44 0.04 -7.77
CA GLY A 435 -17.22 0.71 -8.22
C GLY A 435 -17.38 2.21 -8.48
N SER A 436 -18.60 2.72 -8.65
CA SER A 436 -18.84 4.17 -8.86
C SER A 436 -18.84 4.97 -7.56
N VAL A 437 -18.49 6.26 -7.66
CA VAL A 437 -18.46 7.17 -6.51
C VAL A 437 -19.85 7.45 -5.98
N ALA A 438 -19.92 7.48 -4.64
CA ALA A 438 -21.07 7.96 -3.91
C ALA A 438 -21.33 9.45 -4.18
N CYS A 439 -22.57 9.89 -3.98
CA CYS A 439 -22.98 11.26 -4.22
C CYS A 439 -22.05 12.27 -3.51
N LEU A 440 -21.56 13.27 -4.25
CA LEU A 440 -20.84 14.39 -3.63
C LEU A 440 -21.74 15.23 -2.70
N ASN A 441 -23.06 15.02 -2.79
CA ASN A 441 -24.10 15.66 -2.01
C ASN A 441 -24.16 15.11 -0.57
N GLY A 442 -23.07 15.15 0.18
CA GLY A 442 -23.00 14.59 1.54
C GLY A 442 -21.65 14.82 2.19
N TRP A 443 -20.78 13.80 2.17
CA TRP A 443 -19.46 13.78 2.81
C TRP A 443 -18.55 14.95 2.42
N SER A 444 -18.79 15.54 1.24
CA SER A 444 -17.97 16.58 0.65
C SER A 444 -18.47 18.01 0.89
N TYR A 445 -19.53 18.16 1.71
CA TYR A 445 -20.07 19.47 2.05
C TYR A 445 -19.22 20.22 3.08
N PRO A 446 -19.17 21.56 3.01
CA PRO A 446 -18.29 22.37 3.86
C PRO A 446 -18.47 22.15 5.37
N GLU A 447 -19.69 21.86 5.83
CA GLU A 447 -19.93 21.59 7.25
C GLU A 447 -19.26 20.30 7.74
N ILE A 448 -19.12 19.29 6.88
CA ILE A 448 -18.45 18.04 7.22
C ILE A 448 -16.95 18.30 7.38
N GLY A 449 -16.33 18.95 6.39
CA GLY A 449 -14.93 19.34 6.47
C GLY A 449 -14.61 20.24 7.65
N ALA A 450 -15.51 21.18 7.99
CA ALA A 450 -15.34 22.06 9.14
C ALA A 450 -15.38 21.29 10.47
N VAL A 451 -16.32 20.34 10.64
CA VAL A 451 -16.42 19.52 11.85
C VAL A 451 -15.23 18.57 11.99
N ASN A 452 -14.79 17.94 10.91
CA ASN A 452 -13.63 17.05 10.92
C ASN A 452 -12.36 17.81 11.35
N LYS A 453 -12.11 18.97 10.73
CA LYS A 453 -10.97 19.84 11.09
C LYS A 453 -11.05 20.32 12.54
N PHE A 454 -12.25 20.66 13.02
CA PHE A 454 -12.50 20.98 14.43
C PHE A 454 -12.13 19.82 15.34
N HIS A 455 -12.59 18.60 15.03
CA HIS A 455 -12.29 17.41 15.82
C HIS A 455 -10.78 17.17 15.92
N ASN A 456 -10.10 17.07 14.77
CA ASN A 456 -8.68 16.74 14.69
C ASN A 456 -7.83 17.76 15.45
N PHE A 457 -8.17 19.04 15.34
CA PHE A 457 -7.51 20.12 16.06
C PHE A 457 -7.60 19.95 17.59
N TYR A 458 -8.79 19.64 18.10
CA TYR A 458 -9.01 19.50 19.54
C TYR A 458 -8.58 18.12 20.10
N ALA A 459 -8.50 17.09 19.25
CA ALA A 459 -7.91 15.81 19.61
C ALA A 459 -6.41 15.97 19.91
N LYS A 460 -5.66 16.68 19.04
CA LYS A 460 -4.23 16.99 19.27
C LYS A 460 -3.97 17.82 20.51
N ALA A 461 -4.93 18.66 20.89
CA ALA A 461 -4.82 19.50 22.07
C ALA A 461 -5.25 18.78 23.36
N ASP A 462 -5.68 17.51 23.29
CA ASP A 462 -6.33 16.76 24.37
C ASP A 462 -7.41 17.60 25.07
N ALA A 463 -8.24 18.27 24.27
CA ALA A 463 -9.25 19.18 24.79
C ALA A 463 -10.45 18.40 25.33
N ASP A 464 -10.91 18.80 26.51
CA ASP A 464 -12.14 18.32 27.14
C ASP A 464 -13.38 18.68 26.32
N GLU A 465 -14.51 17.99 26.59
CA GLU A 465 -15.79 18.24 25.94
C GLU A 465 -16.91 18.65 26.93
N ALA A 466 -17.85 19.46 26.44
CA ALA A 466 -19.16 19.63 27.05
C ALA A 466 -20.24 19.57 25.96
N CYS A 467 -21.18 18.63 26.09
CA CYS A 467 -22.26 18.44 25.13
C CYS A 467 -23.62 18.63 25.83
N TYR A 468 -24.51 19.43 25.23
CA TYR A 468 -25.81 19.77 25.80
C TYR A 468 -26.80 20.29 24.75
N ASP A 469 -28.08 20.24 25.07
CA ASP A 469 -29.14 20.85 24.25
C ASP A 469 -29.61 22.18 24.86
N ALA A 470 -29.77 23.21 24.02
CA ALA A 470 -30.31 24.50 24.43
C ALA A 470 -31.06 25.18 23.29
N ASN A 471 -32.24 25.72 23.60
CA ASN A 471 -33.06 26.51 22.67
C ASN A 471 -33.37 25.81 21.32
N GLY A 472 -33.46 24.48 21.30
CA GLY A 472 -33.71 23.69 20.08
C GLY A 472 -32.46 23.42 19.24
N TYR A 473 -31.27 23.63 19.80
CA TYR A 473 -29.98 23.29 19.20
C TYR A 473 -29.26 22.27 20.07
N THR A 474 -28.45 21.45 19.42
CA THR A 474 -27.47 20.57 20.05
C THR A 474 -26.10 21.21 19.94
N ILE A 475 -25.39 21.29 21.07
CA ILE A 475 -24.14 22.01 21.20
C ILE A 475 -23.06 21.06 21.70
N THR A 476 -21.89 21.12 21.08
CA THR A 476 -20.65 20.51 21.59
C THR A 476 -19.59 21.59 21.71
N GLU A 477 -19.14 21.87 22.93
CA GLU A 477 -17.95 22.69 23.19
C GLU A 477 -16.73 21.78 23.37
N ARG A 478 -15.59 22.18 22.79
CA ARG A 478 -14.26 21.60 23.07
C ARG A 478 -13.38 22.67 23.70
N PHE A 479 -12.70 22.34 24.79
CA PHE A 479 -11.93 23.33 25.55
C PHE A 479 -10.69 22.75 26.23
N VAL A 480 -9.61 23.54 26.21
CA VAL A 480 -8.34 23.22 26.90
C VAL A 480 -8.23 23.94 28.24
N ASP A 481 -8.83 25.12 28.35
CA ASP A 481 -8.85 25.95 29.55
C ASP A 481 -10.25 26.51 29.76
N SER A 482 -10.66 26.73 31.00
CA SER A 482 -11.96 27.37 31.27
C SER A 482 -11.98 28.81 30.73
N TYR A 483 -12.98 29.15 29.89
CA TYR A 483 -13.22 30.51 29.37
C TYR A 483 -12.06 31.09 28.54
N SER A 484 -11.61 30.35 27.52
CA SER A 484 -10.54 30.77 26.61
C SER A 484 -11.08 31.17 25.23
N GLN A 485 -10.37 32.07 24.54
CA GLN A 485 -10.62 32.37 23.12
C GLN A 485 -10.16 31.23 22.19
N ASN A 486 -9.38 30.28 22.71
CA ASN A 486 -8.88 29.12 21.96
C ASN A 486 -9.83 27.92 22.05
N ASN A 487 -10.96 28.06 22.75
CA ASN A 487 -11.98 27.03 22.82
C ASN A 487 -12.91 27.11 21.61
N GLY A 488 -13.64 26.03 21.37
CA GLY A 488 -14.43 25.87 20.17
C GLY A 488 -15.82 25.35 20.48
N ILE A 489 -16.75 25.62 19.59
CA ILE A 489 -18.15 25.23 19.70
C ILE A 489 -18.70 24.81 18.34
N VAL A 490 -19.36 23.66 18.31
CA VAL A 490 -20.20 23.19 17.20
C VAL A 490 -21.66 23.33 17.62
N ILE A 491 -22.47 23.96 16.77
CA ILE A 491 -23.90 24.19 17.01
C ILE A 491 -24.69 23.56 15.85
N VAL A 492 -25.58 22.63 16.18
CA VAL A 492 -26.41 21.91 15.21
C VAL A 492 -27.89 22.16 15.49
N GLY A 493 -28.65 22.56 14.47
CA GLY A 493 -30.08 22.79 14.57
C GLY A 493 -30.67 23.47 13.33
N ASN A 494 -31.55 24.46 13.54
CA ASN A 494 -32.20 25.18 12.44
C ASN A 494 -31.30 26.27 11.85
N ALA A 495 -31.39 26.48 10.54
CA ALA A 495 -30.78 27.62 9.88
C ALA A 495 -31.38 28.95 10.39
N GLY A 496 -30.58 30.02 10.33
CA GLY A 496 -31.01 31.36 10.74
C GLY A 496 -30.44 31.81 12.08
N GLY A 497 -31.13 32.78 12.70
CA GLY A 497 -30.67 33.42 13.93
C GLY A 497 -30.58 32.45 15.11
N CYS A 498 -29.38 32.34 15.68
CA CYS A 498 -29.07 31.46 16.80
C CYS A 498 -28.63 32.28 18.03
N GLN A 499 -29.13 31.88 19.19
CA GLN A 499 -28.70 32.38 20.49
C GLN A 499 -28.70 31.22 21.49
N VAL A 500 -27.52 30.75 21.88
CA VAL A 500 -27.35 29.60 22.77
C VAL A 500 -26.28 29.89 23.84
N PRO A 501 -26.30 29.19 24.98
CA PRO A 501 -25.20 29.26 25.93
C PRO A 501 -23.90 28.77 25.29
N ALA A 502 -22.78 29.41 25.62
CA ALA A 502 -21.42 28.95 25.35
C ALA A 502 -20.66 29.07 26.67
N TYR A 503 -20.60 27.98 27.44
CA TYR A 503 -20.14 27.99 28.81
C TYR A 503 -18.62 28.07 28.94
N HIS A 504 -17.89 27.74 27.88
CA HIS A 504 -16.44 27.63 27.90
C HIS A 504 -15.76 28.60 26.94
N LEU A 505 -16.47 29.24 26.02
CA LEU A 505 -15.88 30.28 25.16
C LEU A 505 -15.75 31.63 25.89
N ALA A 506 -14.63 32.30 25.67
CA ALA A 506 -14.44 33.68 26.13
C ALA A 506 -15.29 34.67 25.32
N ASP A 507 -15.64 35.80 25.93
CA ASP A 507 -16.26 36.93 25.22
C ASP A 507 -15.38 37.38 24.04
N GLY A 508 -16.00 37.57 22.88
CA GLY A 508 -15.25 37.83 21.65
C GLY A 508 -16.10 37.80 20.39
N THR A 509 -15.44 38.05 19.27
CA THR A 509 -16.01 37.89 17.92
C THR A 509 -15.31 36.73 17.26
N TYR A 510 -16.09 35.80 16.71
CA TYR A 510 -15.62 34.58 16.09
C TYR A 510 -16.22 34.45 14.69
N THR A 511 -15.60 33.64 13.86
CA THR A 511 -16.04 33.35 12.49
C THR A 511 -16.48 31.90 12.41
N ASP A 512 -17.63 31.66 11.81
CA ASP A 512 -18.09 30.31 11.47
C ASP A 512 -17.27 29.75 10.31
N CYS A 513 -16.61 28.62 10.54
CA CYS A 513 -15.79 27.91 9.57
C CYS A 513 -16.60 27.32 8.41
N VAL A 514 -17.93 27.19 8.56
CA VAL A 514 -18.81 26.69 7.49
C VAL A 514 -19.17 27.79 6.51
N THR A 515 -19.64 28.94 6.99
CA THR A 515 -20.20 30.01 6.14
C THR A 515 -19.41 31.31 6.10
N GLY A 516 -18.46 31.51 7.03
CA GLY A 516 -17.81 32.79 7.27
C GLY A 516 -18.66 33.80 8.05
N ASN A 517 -19.87 33.42 8.50
CA ASN A 517 -20.74 34.29 9.29
C ASN A 517 -20.07 34.69 10.61
N THR A 518 -20.39 35.89 11.09
CA THR A 518 -19.90 36.38 12.38
C THR A 518 -20.75 35.87 13.53
N PHE A 519 -20.09 35.34 14.55
CA PHE A 519 -20.67 35.01 15.84
C PHE A 519 -20.05 35.89 16.95
N ILE A 520 -20.86 36.31 17.92
CA ILE A 520 -20.42 37.13 19.04
C ILE A 520 -20.73 36.38 20.33
N VAL A 521 -19.71 36.16 21.15
CA VAL A 521 -19.86 35.65 22.51
C VAL A 521 -19.85 36.83 23.47
N SER A 522 -20.88 36.93 24.31
CA SER A 522 -20.93 37.90 25.39
C SER A 522 -21.64 37.33 26.60
N ASN A 523 -21.00 37.42 27.76
CA ASN A 523 -21.50 36.93 29.04
C ASN A 523 -21.95 35.46 28.97
N GLY A 524 -21.14 34.59 28.35
CA GLY A 524 -21.42 33.15 28.22
C GLY A 524 -22.57 32.78 27.30
N THR A 525 -22.98 33.70 26.41
CA THR A 525 -23.98 33.44 25.36
C THR A 525 -23.37 33.75 24.01
N ILE A 526 -23.48 32.82 23.07
CA ILE A 526 -23.09 33.01 21.68
C ILE A 526 -24.31 33.40 20.83
N ASN A 527 -24.14 34.41 19.99
CA ASN A 527 -25.17 34.93 19.09
C ASN A 527 -24.64 35.04 17.66
N GLY A 528 -25.39 34.59 16.67
CA GLY A 528 -25.00 34.67 15.27
C GLY A 528 -26.06 34.08 14.35
N ASN A 529 -25.69 33.84 13.09
CA ASN A 529 -26.58 33.27 12.08
C ASN A 529 -25.99 31.97 11.54
N ILE A 530 -26.71 30.86 11.71
CA ILE A 530 -26.34 29.55 11.17
C ILE A 530 -26.75 29.49 9.69
N GLY A 531 -25.89 28.91 8.86
CA GLY A 531 -26.13 28.70 7.44
C GLY A 531 -27.28 27.73 7.13
N GLU A 532 -27.55 27.54 5.84
CA GLU A 532 -28.63 26.66 5.36
C GLU A 532 -28.45 25.19 5.77
N SER A 533 -27.22 24.73 5.99
CA SER A 533 -26.93 23.38 6.50
C SER A 533 -27.47 23.14 7.92
N GLY A 534 -27.73 24.21 8.68
CA GLY A 534 -28.10 24.10 10.09
C GLY A 534 -26.95 23.68 11.01
N VAL A 535 -25.70 23.71 10.51
CA VAL A 535 -24.48 23.45 11.27
C VAL A 535 -23.61 24.71 11.25
N ALA A 536 -23.12 25.12 12.42
CA ALA A 536 -22.08 26.14 12.56
C ALA A 536 -20.91 25.58 13.38
N VAL A 537 -19.70 25.86 12.93
CA VAL A 537 -18.46 25.42 13.58
C VAL A 537 -17.65 26.66 13.88
N VAL A 538 -17.49 26.98 15.15
CA VAL A 538 -16.92 28.26 15.58
C VAL A 538 -15.77 28.00 16.54
N TYR A 539 -14.57 28.34 16.12
CA TYR A 539 -13.39 28.34 16.94
C TYR A 539 -12.37 29.30 16.34
N ASN A 540 -11.49 29.84 17.17
CA ASN A 540 -10.30 30.46 16.63
C ASN A 540 -9.36 29.32 16.26
N HIS A 541 -9.09 29.15 14.98
CA HIS A 541 -7.85 28.48 14.59
C HIS A 541 -6.74 29.16 15.41
N PHE A 542 -5.95 28.40 16.17
CA PHE A 542 -4.59 28.87 16.39
C PHE A 542 -4.11 29.23 14.98
N GLU A 543 -3.60 30.45 14.74
CA GLU A 543 -2.72 30.60 13.59
C GLU A 543 -1.78 29.41 13.70
N ASN A 544 -1.80 28.54 12.69
CA ASN A 544 -1.07 27.30 12.75
C ASN A 544 0.40 27.70 12.86
N LYS A 545 0.95 27.77 14.07
CA LYS A 545 2.30 28.26 14.28
C LYS A 545 3.33 27.26 13.76
N THR A 546 2.88 26.08 13.32
CA THR A 546 3.70 25.13 12.59
C THR A 546 4.17 25.78 11.29
N PRO A 547 5.48 26.00 11.13
CA PRO A 547 5.99 26.66 9.95
C PRO A 547 5.94 25.67 8.77
N SER A 548 5.53 26.13 7.59
CA SER A 548 5.41 25.29 6.39
C SER A 548 6.24 25.81 5.23
N ILE A 549 6.65 24.89 4.35
CA ILE A 549 7.54 25.14 3.21
C ILE A 549 6.84 24.65 1.93
N THR A 550 6.72 25.53 0.94
CA THR A 550 6.28 25.21 -0.43
C THR A 550 7.37 25.59 -1.41
N ALA A 551 7.68 24.73 -2.39
CA ALA A 551 8.63 25.02 -3.46
C ALA A 551 7.88 25.34 -4.76
N SER A 552 8.36 26.31 -5.53
CA SER A 552 7.81 26.62 -6.87
C SER A 552 8.07 25.52 -7.90
N LEU A 553 8.95 24.57 -7.57
CA LEU A 553 9.27 23.38 -8.34
C LEU A 553 9.54 22.22 -7.36
N ALA A 554 8.80 21.13 -7.51
CA ALA A 554 8.99 19.91 -6.72
C ALA A 554 10.31 19.21 -7.08
N SER A 555 10.80 18.33 -6.20
CA SER A 555 11.94 17.46 -6.49
C SER A 555 11.69 16.64 -7.77
N GLY A 556 12.76 16.34 -8.51
CA GLY A 556 12.67 15.58 -9.75
C GLY A 556 13.68 16.03 -10.81
N TYR A 557 13.37 15.79 -12.08
CA TYR A 557 14.29 16.12 -13.17
C TYR A 557 14.13 17.56 -13.68
N ILE A 558 15.24 18.20 -14.06
CA ILE A 558 15.27 19.52 -14.70
C ILE A 558 15.91 19.44 -16.09
N THR A 559 15.29 20.09 -17.07
CA THR A 559 15.71 20.08 -18.48
C THR A 559 16.60 21.27 -18.87
N GLU A 560 16.85 22.16 -17.93
CA GLU A 560 17.68 23.34 -18.09
C GLU A 560 19.02 23.15 -17.39
N ASP A 561 20.10 23.72 -17.92
CA ASP A 561 21.43 23.73 -17.27
C ASP A 561 21.48 24.61 -16.01
N TYR A 562 20.32 25.06 -15.53
CA TYR A 562 20.15 25.80 -14.31
C TYR A 562 18.90 25.33 -13.54
N LEU A 563 18.96 25.46 -12.23
CA LEU A 563 17.85 25.30 -11.30
C LEU A 563 17.43 26.70 -10.84
N SER A 564 16.13 27.01 -10.91
CA SER A 564 15.56 28.26 -10.40
C SER A 564 14.30 27.93 -9.59
N VAL A 565 14.40 27.96 -8.27
CA VAL A 565 13.30 27.60 -7.36
C VAL A 565 13.10 28.67 -6.30
N THR A 566 11.86 29.07 -6.12
CA THR A 566 11.43 29.90 -4.99
C THR A 566 10.80 28.98 -3.94
N TYR A 567 11.33 29.01 -2.73
CA TYR A 567 10.71 28.41 -1.57
C TYR A 567 9.93 29.49 -0.83
N THR A 568 8.65 29.25 -0.57
CA THR A 568 7.76 30.14 0.16
C THR A 568 7.48 29.54 1.52
N PHE A 569 7.52 30.37 2.55
CA PHE A 569 7.35 29.98 3.94
C PHE A 569 6.07 30.59 4.50
N LYS A 570 5.35 29.83 5.32
CA LYS A 570 4.28 30.37 6.16
C LYS A 570 4.63 30.14 7.63
N ASN A 571 4.18 31.07 8.47
CA ASN A 571 4.29 30.98 9.93
C ASN A 571 5.75 30.82 10.44
N ALA A 572 6.72 31.25 9.63
CA ALA A 572 8.14 31.24 9.97
C ALA A 572 8.60 32.65 10.38
N VAL A 573 9.49 32.74 11.36
CA VAL A 573 10.21 33.96 11.76
C VAL A 573 11.65 33.96 11.28
N SER A 574 12.20 32.78 11.04
CA SER A 574 13.51 32.60 10.45
C SER A 574 13.53 31.38 9.54
N SER A 575 14.49 31.35 8.63
CA SER A 575 14.72 30.25 7.71
C SER A 575 16.22 30.07 7.49
N SER A 576 16.60 28.87 7.11
CA SER A 576 17.94 28.47 6.71
C SER A 576 17.82 27.57 5.50
N VAL A 577 18.30 28.02 4.35
CA VAL A 577 18.33 27.23 3.11
C VAL A 577 19.76 26.89 2.77
N VAL A 578 20.03 25.62 2.50
CA VAL A 578 21.35 25.10 2.15
C VAL A 578 21.27 24.38 0.82
N VAL A 579 22.18 24.67 -0.10
CA VAL A 579 22.34 23.96 -1.37
C VAL A 579 23.65 23.20 -1.30
N GLY A 580 23.58 21.86 -1.24
CA GLY A 580 24.73 21.03 -0.90
C GLY A 580 25.30 21.39 0.48
N THR A 581 26.40 22.14 0.51
CA THR A 581 27.02 22.66 1.76
C THR A 581 26.94 24.18 1.92
N ASP A 582 26.47 24.89 0.89
CA ASP A 582 26.46 26.35 0.85
C ASP A 582 25.15 26.92 1.39
N LYS A 583 25.25 27.90 2.28
CA LYS A 583 24.08 28.60 2.83
C LYS A 583 23.57 29.66 1.85
N VAL A 584 22.28 29.64 1.58
CA VAL A 584 21.55 30.60 0.74
C VAL A 584 20.89 31.66 1.62
N GLN A 585 20.84 32.90 1.11
CA GLN A 585 20.12 33.99 1.77
C GLN A 585 18.61 33.73 1.70
N SER A 586 17.95 33.86 2.84
CA SER A 586 16.52 33.62 2.98
C SER A 586 15.89 34.68 3.88
N THR A 587 14.57 34.84 3.77
CA THR A 587 13.74 35.70 4.62
C THR A 587 12.78 34.85 5.44
N ALA A 588 12.02 35.47 6.34
CA ALA A 588 10.94 34.79 7.05
C ALA A 588 9.81 34.30 6.13
N GLU A 589 9.69 34.86 4.92
CA GLU A 589 8.57 34.60 3.99
C GLU A 589 8.96 33.75 2.77
N SER A 590 10.24 33.78 2.37
CA SER A 590 10.73 33.03 1.21
C SER A 590 12.25 32.93 1.12
N ALA A 591 12.73 32.01 0.29
CA ALA A 591 14.10 31.93 -0.21
C ALA A 591 14.09 31.69 -1.72
N TYR A 592 15.06 32.26 -2.42
CA TYR A 592 15.25 32.01 -3.84
C TYR A 592 16.58 31.28 -4.06
N VAL A 593 16.52 30.11 -4.70
CA VAL A 593 17.67 29.30 -5.05
C VAL A 593 17.84 29.35 -6.56
N TYR A 594 19.03 29.77 -6.98
CA TYR A 594 19.48 29.71 -8.36
C TYR A 594 20.83 29.03 -8.43
N VAL A 595 20.91 27.93 -9.17
CA VAL A 595 22.15 27.18 -9.43
C VAL A 595 22.28 27.10 -10.94
N ASN A 596 23.44 27.45 -11.50
CA ASN A 596 23.67 27.45 -12.95
C ASN A 596 24.85 26.54 -13.30
N GLY A 597 24.92 26.11 -14.55
CA GLY A 597 25.97 25.22 -15.06
C GLY A 597 25.83 23.78 -14.57
N ILE A 598 24.61 23.35 -14.29
CA ILE A 598 24.30 21.98 -13.84
C ILE A 598 24.54 21.03 -15.02
N GLN A 599 25.47 20.09 -14.82
CA GLN A 599 25.86 19.10 -15.83
C GLN A 599 24.81 17.99 -15.94
N GLU A 600 24.72 17.34 -17.09
CA GLU A 600 23.84 16.18 -17.29
C GLU A 600 24.11 15.10 -16.23
N GLY A 601 23.05 14.55 -15.63
CA GLY A 601 23.14 13.58 -14.53
C GLY A 601 23.55 14.17 -13.18
N GLN A 602 23.92 15.46 -13.11
CA GLN A 602 24.25 16.11 -11.84
C GLN A 602 22.99 16.32 -11.00
N THR A 603 23.06 15.90 -9.74
CA THR A 603 22.02 16.06 -8.74
C THR A 603 22.33 17.22 -7.79
N ILE A 604 21.36 18.11 -7.60
CA ILE A 604 21.41 19.25 -6.68
C ILE A 604 20.46 18.98 -5.51
N THR A 605 20.99 18.98 -4.29
CA THR A 605 20.19 18.84 -3.06
C THR A 605 20.03 20.19 -2.39
N VAL A 606 18.79 20.54 -2.03
CA VAL A 606 18.43 21.76 -1.30
C VAL A 606 17.73 21.39 0.01
N VAL A 607 18.34 21.73 1.15
CA VAL A 607 17.75 21.54 2.48
C VAL A 607 17.19 22.87 2.96
N VAL A 608 15.91 22.91 3.28
CA VAL A 608 15.19 24.09 3.75
C VAL A 608 14.72 23.83 5.17
N THR A 609 15.21 24.64 6.11
CA THR A 609 14.75 24.65 7.51
C THR A 609 14.05 25.98 7.78
N VAL A 610 12.90 25.96 8.44
CA VAL A 610 12.16 27.15 8.87
C VAL A 610 11.79 27.04 10.35
N THR A 611 11.85 28.15 11.07
CA THR A 611 11.56 28.22 12.51
C THR A 611 10.38 29.14 12.75
N SER A 612 9.43 28.74 13.59
CA SER A 612 8.26 29.56 13.95
C SER A 612 8.52 30.58 15.06
N VAL A 613 7.56 31.48 15.29
CA VAL A 613 7.58 32.46 16.42
C VAL A 613 7.80 31.81 17.78
N ASP A 614 7.41 30.55 17.94
CA ASP A 614 7.50 29.80 19.19
C ASP A 614 8.77 28.92 19.27
N GLY A 615 9.63 28.96 18.26
CA GLY A 615 10.92 28.26 18.23
C GLY A 615 10.85 26.81 17.74
N VAL A 616 9.79 26.41 17.03
CA VAL A 616 9.66 25.07 16.43
C VAL A 616 10.24 25.07 15.02
N ASP A 617 11.09 24.09 14.71
CA ASP A 617 11.73 23.92 13.39
C ASP A 617 10.97 22.92 12.50
N CYS A 618 10.83 23.24 11.21
CA CYS A 618 10.42 22.32 10.15
C CYS A 618 11.53 22.25 9.09
N THR A 619 12.00 21.04 8.75
CA THR A 619 13.05 20.84 7.75
C THR A 619 12.55 19.95 6.61
N LYS A 620 12.79 20.36 5.36
CA LYS A 620 12.52 19.57 4.14
C LYS A 620 13.73 19.55 3.23
N THR A 621 13.95 18.41 2.57
CA THR A 621 15.02 18.20 1.59
C THR A 621 14.41 18.03 0.20
N TYR A 622 14.96 18.75 -0.78
CA TYR A 622 14.57 18.71 -2.19
C TYR A 622 15.75 18.26 -3.05
N THR A 623 15.49 17.49 -4.09
CA THR A 623 16.53 16.92 -4.96
C THR A 623 16.17 17.15 -6.42
N TYR A 624 17.10 17.72 -7.19
CA TYR A 624 16.89 18.05 -8.60
C TYR A 624 18.01 17.47 -9.47
N THR A 625 17.67 16.66 -10.47
CA THR A 625 18.66 16.01 -11.35
C THR A 625 18.54 16.52 -12.78
N ARG A 626 19.65 16.94 -13.38
CA ARG A 626 19.66 17.44 -14.77
C ARG A 626 19.47 16.29 -15.77
N PHE A 627 18.49 16.44 -16.67
CA PHE A 627 18.22 15.50 -17.77
C PHE A 627 17.82 16.21 -19.08
N ASN A 628 18.45 15.94 -20.23
CA ASN A 628 18.16 16.60 -21.51
C ASN A 628 17.87 15.61 -22.67
N PRO A 629 16.63 15.49 -23.14
CA PRO A 629 16.32 14.60 -24.26
C PRO A 629 16.43 15.28 -25.63
N VAL A 630 17.18 14.67 -26.55
CA VAL A 630 17.34 15.07 -27.97
C VAL A 630 16.91 13.92 -28.90
N GLY A 631 16.28 14.22 -30.05
CA GLY A 631 16.00 13.24 -31.13
C GLY A 631 14.57 13.16 -31.67
N THR A 632 14.33 12.21 -32.58
CA THR A 632 12.99 11.83 -33.10
C THR A 632 12.39 10.75 -32.21
N VAL A 633 11.08 10.83 -31.93
CA VAL A 633 10.34 9.80 -31.19
C VAL A 633 9.14 9.32 -31.99
N THR A 634 8.92 8.02 -32.03
CA THR A 634 7.75 7.43 -32.65
C THR A 634 6.55 7.52 -31.71
N LEU A 635 5.45 8.10 -32.19
CA LEU A 635 4.18 8.20 -31.49
C LEU A 635 3.17 7.22 -32.11
N TYR A 636 2.45 6.49 -31.27
CA TYR A 636 1.42 5.55 -31.69
C TYR A 636 0.05 6.02 -31.22
N PHE A 637 -0.89 6.18 -32.14
CA PHE A 637 -2.23 6.70 -31.88
C PHE A 637 -3.32 5.65 -32.14
N THR A 638 -3.95 5.13 -31.09
CA THR A 638 -5.02 4.12 -31.24
C THR A 638 -6.36 4.80 -31.48
N ASN A 639 -6.92 4.67 -32.68
CA ASN A 639 -8.15 5.35 -33.08
C ASN A 639 -9.43 4.69 -32.49
N THR A 640 -9.62 4.81 -31.18
CA THR A 640 -10.77 4.26 -30.45
C THR A 640 -12.11 4.93 -30.81
N MET A 641 -12.05 6.11 -31.44
CA MET A 641 -13.21 6.89 -31.88
C MET A 641 -13.67 6.57 -33.32
N ASN A 642 -13.02 5.61 -33.99
CA ASN A 642 -13.35 5.15 -35.34
C ASN A 642 -13.36 6.27 -36.41
N TRP A 643 -12.45 7.24 -36.30
CA TRP A 643 -12.28 8.26 -37.33
C TRP A 643 -11.92 7.64 -38.67
N SER A 644 -12.62 8.05 -39.75
CA SER A 644 -12.36 7.53 -41.10
C SER A 644 -11.01 7.96 -41.67
N THR A 645 -10.40 8.98 -41.08
CA THR A 645 -9.07 9.49 -41.43
C THR A 645 -8.47 10.09 -40.16
N VAL A 646 -7.21 9.78 -39.88
CA VAL A 646 -6.45 10.35 -38.75
C VAL A 646 -5.33 11.21 -39.32
N ASN A 647 -5.17 12.43 -38.82
CA ASN A 647 -4.12 13.36 -39.22
C ASN A 647 -3.31 13.79 -37.99
N ALA A 648 -1.99 13.91 -38.12
CA ALA A 648 -1.10 14.49 -37.12
C ALA A 648 -0.74 15.93 -37.48
N TYR A 649 -1.02 16.88 -36.59
CA TYR A 649 -0.63 18.28 -36.74
C TYR A 649 0.30 18.66 -35.59
N ALA A 650 1.58 18.89 -35.89
CA ALA A 650 2.63 19.18 -34.93
C ALA A 650 3.22 20.57 -35.15
N TRP A 651 3.60 21.26 -34.07
CA TRP A 651 4.14 22.61 -34.12
C TRP A 651 5.11 22.92 -32.99
N LYS A 652 5.87 23.99 -33.19
CA LYS A 652 6.70 24.67 -32.18
C LYS A 652 6.81 26.14 -32.54
N GLY A 653 6.15 26.99 -31.75
CA GLY A 653 5.95 28.39 -32.09
C GLY A 653 5.31 28.57 -33.48
N GLY A 654 6.01 29.22 -34.41
CA GLY A 654 5.53 29.45 -35.78
C GLY A 654 5.82 28.30 -36.76
N ASN A 655 6.65 27.33 -36.37
CA ASN A 655 7.01 26.18 -37.20
C ASN A 655 5.94 25.09 -37.09
N LYS A 656 5.51 24.53 -38.22
CA LYS A 656 4.38 23.59 -38.30
C LYS A 656 4.71 22.48 -39.29
N ASN A 657 4.37 21.25 -38.96
CA ASN A 657 4.64 20.09 -39.81
C ASN A 657 3.87 20.13 -41.13
N ALA A 658 2.67 20.72 -41.16
CA ALA A 658 1.84 20.89 -42.34
C ALA A 658 0.81 22.02 -42.15
N SER A 659 0.00 22.29 -43.20
CA SER A 659 -1.21 23.10 -43.05
C SER A 659 -2.34 22.27 -42.44
N TRP A 660 -3.26 22.91 -41.70
CA TRP A 660 -4.45 22.23 -41.16
C TRP A 660 -5.21 21.44 -42.25
N PRO A 661 -5.62 20.17 -42.00
CA PRO A 661 -5.67 19.43 -40.73
C PRO A 661 -4.37 18.71 -40.30
N GLY A 662 -3.23 18.97 -40.92
CA GLY A 662 -2.00 18.23 -40.64
C GLY A 662 -1.72 17.14 -41.67
N LEU A 663 -0.79 16.24 -41.33
CA LEU A 663 -0.39 15.13 -42.18
C LEU A 663 -1.31 13.93 -41.94
N ALA A 664 -1.99 13.45 -42.98
CA ALA A 664 -2.79 12.23 -42.89
C ALA A 664 -1.88 11.01 -42.61
N LEU A 665 -2.23 10.22 -41.59
CA LEU A 665 -1.49 9.05 -41.18
C LEU A 665 -2.00 7.82 -41.94
N THR A 666 -1.10 7.13 -42.62
CA THR A 666 -1.38 5.90 -43.37
C THR A 666 -0.73 4.67 -42.78
N ASP A 667 0.30 4.86 -41.96
CA ASP A 667 1.06 3.77 -41.35
C ASP A 667 0.37 3.34 -40.06
N THR A 668 0.07 2.06 -39.96
CA THR A 668 -0.66 1.49 -38.82
C THR A 668 -0.05 0.18 -38.36
N VAL A 669 -0.08 -0.07 -37.06
CA VAL A 669 0.25 -1.35 -36.42
C VAL A 669 -0.92 -1.83 -35.56
N LEU A 670 -0.87 -3.06 -35.04
CA LEU A 670 -1.87 -3.59 -34.12
C LEU A 670 -1.32 -3.62 -32.70
N ASP A 671 -2.01 -3.05 -31.71
CA ASP A 671 -1.60 -3.22 -30.31
C ASP A 671 -1.77 -4.68 -29.83
N LYS A 672 -1.29 -4.99 -28.62
CA LYS A 672 -1.41 -6.32 -27.98
C LYS A 672 -2.85 -6.82 -27.83
N ASN A 673 -3.84 -5.94 -28.03
CA ASN A 673 -5.28 -6.22 -27.96
C ASN A 673 -5.93 -6.27 -29.36
N GLY A 674 -5.17 -6.11 -30.44
CA GLY A 674 -5.63 -6.18 -31.83
C GLY A 674 -6.24 -4.89 -32.39
N ASN A 675 -6.06 -3.73 -31.75
CA ASN A 675 -6.59 -2.45 -32.25
C ASN A 675 -5.61 -1.76 -33.20
N THR A 676 -6.15 -1.10 -34.24
CA THR A 676 -5.36 -0.30 -35.18
C THR A 676 -4.78 0.96 -34.54
N CYS A 677 -3.46 1.04 -34.49
CA CYS A 677 -2.69 2.17 -33.98
C CYS A 677 -1.96 2.86 -35.14
N TYR A 678 -2.17 4.16 -35.32
CA TYR A 678 -1.51 4.97 -36.32
C TYR A 678 -0.13 5.43 -35.83
N VAL A 679 0.88 5.35 -36.69
CA VAL A 679 2.27 5.67 -36.34
C VAL A 679 2.63 7.08 -36.84
N TYR A 680 3.29 7.87 -36.01
CA TYR A 680 3.81 9.19 -36.38
C TYR A 680 5.20 9.45 -35.80
N GLU A 681 6.18 9.68 -36.67
CA GLU A 681 7.53 10.12 -36.29
C GLU A 681 7.52 11.59 -35.89
N PHE A 682 7.66 11.84 -34.59
CA PHE A 682 7.68 13.18 -34.01
C PHE A 682 9.11 13.68 -33.83
N ASP A 683 9.46 14.71 -34.58
CA ASP A 683 10.75 15.37 -34.47
C ASP A 683 10.74 16.36 -33.29
N MET A 684 11.33 15.97 -32.15
CA MET A 684 11.39 16.81 -30.95
C MET A 684 12.33 18.03 -31.10
N ASP A 685 13.20 18.03 -32.11
CA ASP A 685 14.04 19.19 -32.41
C ASP A 685 13.17 20.30 -33.04
N SER A 686 12.30 19.91 -33.98
CA SER A 686 11.49 20.82 -34.78
C SER A 686 10.13 21.17 -34.19
N TYR A 687 9.56 20.29 -33.36
CA TYR A 687 8.21 20.40 -32.78
C TYR A 687 8.26 20.12 -31.29
N ASP A 688 7.34 20.72 -30.52
CA ASP A 688 7.15 20.41 -29.11
C ASP A 688 5.69 20.05 -28.80
N HIS A 689 4.75 20.39 -29.68
CA HIS A 689 3.34 20.05 -29.55
C HIS A 689 2.82 19.25 -30.75
N ILE A 690 1.83 18.37 -30.52
CA ILE A 690 1.08 17.64 -31.54
C ILE A 690 -0.40 17.49 -31.17
N ILE A 691 -1.25 17.39 -32.17
CA ILE A 691 -2.63 16.88 -32.06
C ILE A 691 -2.95 15.86 -33.14
N PHE A 692 -3.86 14.94 -32.84
CA PHE A 692 -4.44 14.02 -33.81
C PHE A 692 -5.89 14.40 -34.10
N ASN A 693 -6.32 14.35 -35.36
CA ASN A 693 -7.66 14.82 -35.76
C ASN A 693 -8.20 14.16 -37.03
N ASP A 694 -9.53 14.21 -37.24
CA ASP A 694 -10.20 13.73 -38.48
C ASP A 694 -10.57 14.85 -39.46
N GLY A 695 -10.10 16.07 -39.20
CA GLY A 695 -10.46 17.30 -39.91
C GLY A 695 -11.69 18.04 -39.34
N ASN A 696 -12.48 17.41 -38.46
CA ASN A 696 -13.62 18.01 -37.76
C ASN A 696 -13.53 17.90 -36.23
N ASN A 697 -12.95 16.81 -35.72
CA ASN A 697 -12.72 16.49 -34.31
C ASN A 697 -11.22 16.31 -34.07
N GLN A 698 -10.71 16.66 -32.89
CA GLN A 698 -9.28 16.62 -32.55
C GLN A 698 -9.04 16.21 -31.09
N THR A 699 -7.83 15.77 -30.77
CA THR A 699 -7.31 15.68 -29.39
C THR A 699 -7.05 17.08 -28.80
N GLU A 700 -6.86 17.15 -27.49
CA GLU A 700 -6.19 18.30 -26.85
C GLU A 700 -4.75 18.45 -27.34
N ASP A 701 -4.17 19.64 -27.15
CA ASP A 701 -2.77 19.94 -27.48
C ASP A 701 -1.81 19.11 -26.63
N ILE A 702 -1.06 18.19 -27.26
CA ILE A 702 -0.14 17.27 -26.58
C ILE A 702 1.27 17.85 -26.62
N LEU A 703 1.83 18.20 -25.46
CA LEU A 703 3.26 18.56 -25.32
C LEU A 703 4.12 17.28 -25.23
N VAL A 704 5.02 17.08 -26.20
CA VAL A 704 5.88 15.89 -26.31
C VAL A 704 7.25 16.14 -25.67
N ALA A 705 7.59 15.33 -24.66
CA ALA A 705 8.79 15.36 -23.83
C ALA A 705 9.22 13.92 -23.48
N ALA A 706 10.52 13.63 -23.46
CA ALA A 706 10.98 12.23 -23.45
C ALA A 706 10.89 11.49 -22.11
N SER A 707 10.63 12.19 -21.00
CA SER A 707 10.65 11.64 -19.63
C SER A 707 9.25 11.42 -19.02
N LYS A 708 8.20 11.35 -19.86
CA LYS A 708 6.84 11.03 -19.41
C LYS A 708 6.28 9.87 -20.22
N GLN A 709 5.68 8.89 -19.52
CA GLN A 709 4.60 8.09 -20.11
C GLN A 709 3.34 8.95 -20.09
N TYR A 710 2.62 8.97 -21.21
CA TYR A 710 1.39 9.75 -21.37
C TYR A 710 0.20 8.83 -21.21
N THR A 711 -0.68 9.15 -20.26
CA THR A 711 -1.99 8.51 -20.11
C THR A 711 -3.04 9.61 -20.04
N LEU A 712 -4.08 9.49 -20.87
CA LEU A 712 -5.29 10.32 -20.85
C LEU A 712 -6.50 9.39 -20.91
N SER A 713 -7.52 9.64 -20.09
CA SER A 713 -8.75 8.85 -20.04
C SER A 713 -10.02 9.64 -20.39
N GLU A 714 -10.98 8.87 -20.89
CA GLU A 714 -12.44 9.05 -21.09
C GLU A 714 -13.04 10.15 -21.96
N LYS A 715 -12.29 11.09 -22.55
CA LYS A 715 -12.78 11.78 -23.77
C LYS A 715 -11.72 11.93 -24.85
N GLY A 716 -11.39 10.81 -25.50
CA GLY A 716 -10.82 10.80 -26.84
C GLY A 716 -9.34 10.44 -26.89
N ILE A 717 -9.13 9.24 -27.42
CA ILE A 717 -8.00 8.74 -28.19
C ILE A 717 -6.62 8.59 -27.52
N ASN A 718 -6.09 7.37 -27.59
CA ASN A 718 -4.83 6.96 -26.97
C ASN A 718 -3.64 7.44 -27.81
N CYS A 719 -2.60 7.99 -27.18
CA CYS A 719 -1.29 8.18 -27.81
C CYS A 719 -0.16 7.72 -26.89
N TYR A 720 0.65 6.75 -27.32
CA TYR A 720 1.75 6.18 -26.55
C TYR A 720 3.11 6.52 -27.21
N LYS A 721 4.16 6.68 -26.39
CA LYS A 721 5.56 6.60 -26.82
C LYS A 721 6.07 5.19 -26.46
N VAL A 722 6.52 4.43 -27.45
CA VAL A 722 7.09 3.09 -27.28
C VAL A 722 8.60 3.17 -27.52
N LEU A 723 9.42 2.61 -26.62
CA LEU A 723 10.83 2.33 -26.90
C LEU A 723 10.89 1.05 -27.75
N GLU A 724 11.84 0.96 -28.69
CA GLU A 724 11.94 -0.14 -29.69
C GLU A 724 11.85 -1.56 -29.12
N SER A 725 12.07 -1.76 -27.81
CA SER A 725 11.95 -3.05 -27.11
C SER A 725 10.51 -3.56 -26.92
N ASP A 726 9.48 -2.72 -27.03
CA ASP A 726 8.12 -3.10 -26.58
C ASP A 726 7.13 -3.37 -27.74
N PHE A 727 7.62 -3.71 -28.93
CA PHE A 727 6.74 -4.07 -30.06
C PHE A 727 7.34 -5.13 -31.02
N GLU A 728 6.60 -6.23 -31.24
CA GLU A 728 6.88 -7.26 -32.27
C GLU A 728 5.68 -7.34 -33.25
N PRO A 729 5.78 -6.82 -34.49
CA PRO A 729 4.76 -7.04 -35.51
C PRO A 729 5.01 -8.37 -36.24
N TYR A 730 4.00 -9.22 -36.28
CA TYR A 730 3.99 -10.41 -37.14
C TYR A 730 3.69 -10.02 -38.60
N ASP A 731 4.68 -10.08 -39.50
CA ASP A 731 4.43 -10.38 -40.91
C ASP A 731 5.67 -10.97 -41.60
N GLY A 732 5.50 -12.08 -42.32
CA GLY A 732 6.58 -12.83 -42.92
C GLY A 732 7.04 -12.28 -44.28
N GLY A 733 8.35 -12.24 -44.49
CA GLY A 733 8.96 -12.47 -45.80
C GLY A 733 9.83 -11.35 -46.42
N GLU A 734 11.11 -11.70 -46.59
CA GLU A 734 12.18 -11.14 -47.44
C GLU A 734 12.93 -9.84 -47.07
N ILE A 735 14.26 -9.98 -47.09
CA ILE A 735 15.38 -9.16 -46.59
C ILE A 735 15.88 -8.25 -47.73
N ASP A 736 16.30 -6.97 -47.58
CA ASP A 736 17.56 -6.40 -47.02
C ASP A 736 17.58 -4.86 -47.31
N PRO A 737 18.41 -3.97 -46.71
CA PRO A 737 19.50 -4.17 -45.74
C PRO A 737 19.45 -3.25 -44.49
N ILE A 738 19.77 -3.79 -43.31
CA ILE A 738 19.82 -3.08 -42.03
C ILE A 738 21.26 -3.02 -41.51
N ASP A 739 21.61 -1.87 -40.95
CA ASP A 739 22.87 -1.49 -40.31
C ASP A 739 22.88 -2.01 -38.86
N ASN A 740 23.71 -3.03 -38.58
CA ASN A 740 23.99 -3.53 -37.24
C ASN A 740 25.25 -2.84 -36.69
N SER A 741 25.30 -2.59 -35.38
CA SER A 741 26.55 -2.91 -34.68
C SER A 741 26.29 -3.39 -33.26
N ASN A 742 26.52 -4.68 -33.07
CA ASN A 742 26.37 -5.47 -31.86
C ASN A 742 27.63 -5.31 -30.97
N VAL A 743 27.84 -4.13 -30.38
CA VAL A 743 29.02 -3.82 -29.54
C VAL A 743 28.70 -3.98 -28.05
N ILE A 744 29.51 -4.77 -27.34
CA ILE A 744 29.40 -5.01 -25.89
C ILE A 744 30.59 -4.42 -25.13
N THR A 745 30.45 -4.21 -23.82
CA THR A 745 31.58 -3.86 -22.92
C THR A 745 31.89 -5.06 -22.03
N VAL A 746 33.17 -5.44 -21.92
CA VAL A 746 33.62 -6.61 -21.15
C VAL A 746 34.56 -6.19 -20.03
N ASP A 747 34.19 -6.48 -18.78
CA ASP A 747 35.00 -6.22 -17.59
C ASP A 747 35.98 -7.36 -17.26
N PHE A 748 37.11 -7.04 -16.61
CA PHE A 748 38.10 -8.00 -16.16
C PHE A 748 38.64 -7.69 -14.76
N LYS A 749 38.48 -8.64 -13.83
CA LYS A 749 39.06 -8.59 -12.48
C LYS A 749 40.49 -9.14 -12.49
N ASN A 750 41.47 -8.30 -12.18
CA ASN A 750 42.90 -8.66 -12.08
C ASN A 750 43.25 -9.14 -10.66
N ASP A 751 42.60 -10.21 -10.24
CA ASP A 751 42.75 -10.93 -8.96
C ASP A 751 44.15 -11.53 -8.72
N TYR A 752 44.96 -11.70 -9.77
CA TYR A 752 46.37 -12.11 -9.67
C TYR A 752 47.38 -10.94 -9.59
N ASN A 753 46.91 -9.70 -9.47
CA ASN A 753 47.71 -8.48 -9.29
C ASN A 753 48.81 -8.27 -10.35
N TRP A 754 48.48 -8.40 -11.64
CA TRP A 754 49.42 -8.06 -12.71
C TRP A 754 49.69 -6.56 -12.78
N ASP A 755 50.97 -6.18 -12.86
CA ASP A 755 51.39 -4.77 -12.99
C ASP A 755 50.90 -4.11 -14.31
N SER A 756 50.49 -4.90 -15.29
CA SER A 756 49.96 -4.45 -16.58
C SER A 756 49.10 -5.54 -17.23
N VAL A 757 47.95 -5.15 -17.78
CA VAL A 757 47.00 -6.04 -18.47
C VAL A 757 46.95 -5.69 -19.96
N TYR A 758 46.89 -6.71 -20.82
CA TYR A 758 46.76 -6.64 -22.27
C TYR A 758 45.56 -7.47 -22.74
N VAL A 759 44.86 -7.00 -23.76
CA VAL A 759 43.66 -7.62 -24.31
C VAL A 759 43.84 -7.98 -25.78
N TYR A 760 43.50 -9.23 -26.10
CA TYR A 760 43.55 -9.78 -27.45
C TYR A 760 42.19 -10.37 -27.81
N THR A 761 41.55 -9.85 -28.87
CA THR A 761 40.25 -10.34 -29.36
C THR A 761 40.36 -10.86 -30.79
N TRP A 762 39.61 -11.91 -31.11
CA TRP A 762 39.57 -12.51 -32.44
C TRP A 762 38.21 -13.15 -32.72
N ARG A 763 38.01 -13.56 -33.96
CA ARG A 763 36.83 -14.35 -34.35
C ARG A 763 37.19 -15.82 -34.55
N ASN A 764 36.54 -16.72 -33.81
CA ASN A 764 36.81 -18.15 -33.79
C ASN A 764 36.63 -18.75 -35.19
N GLY A 765 37.61 -19.55 -35.64
CA GLY A 765 37.64 -20.09 -37.00
C GLY A 765 38.06 -19.10 -38.10
N SER A 766 38.47 -17.86 -37.78
CA SER A 766 38.98 -16.87 -38.73
C SER A 766 40.43 -16.42 -38.40
N ASN A 767 41.13 -15.84 -39.38
CA ASN A 767 42.46 -15.23 -39.17
C ASN A 767 42.39 -13.74 -38.77
N LYS A 768 41.21 -13.23 -38.40
CA LYS A 768 40.98 -11.80 -38.10
C LYS A 768 41.05 -11.59 -36.58
N ALA A 769 41.99 -10.77 -36.14
CA ALA A 769 42.20 -10.38 -34.74
C ALA A 769 42.41 -8.86 -34.62
N ASN A 770 42.18 -8.31 -33.44
CA ASN A 770 42.30 -6.88 -33.19
C ASN A 770 43.75 -6.35 -33.26
N ALA A 771 44.75 -7.20 -32.95
CA ALA A 771 46.17 -6.85 -32.97
C ALA A 771 47.06 -8.10 -33.13
N ASN A 772 48.40 -7.94 -33.09
CA ASN A 772 49.32 -9.07 -32.91
C ASN A 772 49.51 -9.38 -31.41
N TRP A 773 49.79 -10.63 -31.05
CA TRP A 773 50.06 -11.03 -29.66
C TRP A 773 51.20 -10.20 -29.02
N PRO A 774 51.06 -9.68 -27.78
CA PRO A 774 50.05 -9.99 -26.74
C PRO A 774 48.74 -9.18 -26.77
N GLY A 775 48.46 -8.43 -27.85
CA GLY A 775 47.26 -7.58 -27.93
C GLY A 775 47.51 -6.14 -27.50
N VAL A 776 46.44 -5.39 -27.24
CA VAL A 776 46.47 -3.96 -26.89
C VAL A 776 46.59 -3.81 -25.38
N LYS A 777 47.47 -2.90 -24.92
CA LYS A 777 47.65 -2.64 -23.48
C LYS A 777 46.47 -1.83 -22.94
N VAL A 778 45.92 -2.23 -21.79
CA VAL A 778 44.92 -1.43 -21.07
C VAL A 778 45.63 -0.28 -20.35
N GLU A 779 45.13 0.95 -20.52
CA GLU A 779 45.81 2.15 -20.04
C GLU A 779 45.60 2.44 -18.54
N THR A 780 44.45 2.03 -17.97
CA THR A 780 44.08 2.29 -16.57
C THR A 780 43.53 1.03 -15.90
N LEU A 781 43.96 0.77 -14.66
CA LEU A 781 43.38 -0.24 -13.76
C LEU A 781 42.78 0.49 -12.54
N ASN A 782 41.51 0.21 -12.24
CA ASN A 782 40.78 0.82 -11.13
C ASN A 782 40.53 -0.20 -10.02
N LYS A 783 40.23 0.26 -8.79
CA LYS A 783 39.80 -0.65 -7.71
C LYS A 783 38.29 -0.90 -7.78
N ASP A 784 37.87 -2.15 -7.71
CA ASP A 784 36.46 -2.57 -7.57
C ASP A 784 35.96 -2.38 -6.12
N LYS A 785 34.65 -2.62 -5.89
CA LYS A 785 34.01 -2.55 -4.56
C LYS A 785 34.64 -3.43 -3.47
N ASP A 786 35.36 -4.47 -3.88
CA ASP A 786 36.07 -5.39 -3.00
C ASP A 786 37.55 -4.96 -2.78
N GLY A 787 38.00 -3.90 -3.43
CA GLY A 787 39.35 -3.33 -3.33
C GLY A 787 40.40 -3.95 -4.27
N PHE A 788 40.00 -4.81 -5.22
CA PHE A 788 40.86 -5.47 -6.22
C PHE A 788 41.01 -4.63 -7.50
N MET A 789 42.12 -4.79 -8.23
CA MET A 789 42.34 -4.06 -9.48
C MET A 789 41.54 -4.68 -10.64
N ALA A 790 40.91 -3.86 -11.49
CA ALA A 790 40.08 -4.31 -12.63
C ALA A 790 40.12 -3.32 -13.82
N CYS A 791 39.65 -3.75 -14.99
CA CYS A 791 39.49 -2.92 -16.20
C CYS A 791 38.36 -3.36 -17.14
N SER A 792 37.84 -2.43 -17.97
CA SER A 792 36.76 -2.64 -18.94
C SER A 792 37.24 -2.45 -20.39
N VAL A 793 36.72 -3.23 -21.35
CA VAL A 793 37.04 -3.11 -22.79
C VAL A 793 35.83 -3.37 -23.68
N ASP A 794 35.56 -2.46 -24.62
CA ASP A 794 34.49 -2.60 -25.63
C ASP A 794 34.90 -3.57 -26.76
N VAL A 795 33.99 -4.47 -27.14
CA VAL A 795 34.17 -5.46 -28.20
C VAL A 795 32.96 -5.51 -29.12
N ASP A 796 33.20 -5.36 -30.43
CA ASP A 796 32.21 -5.52 -31.49
C ASP A 796 32.02 -7.01 -31.83
N LEU A 797 30.87 -7.60 -31.44
CA LEU A 797 30.54 -9.01 -31.65
C LEU A 797 30.32 -9.38 -33.12
N ASP A 798 30.00 -8.41 -33.96
CA ASP A 798 29.95 -8.63 -35.40
C ASP A 798 31.37 -8.89 -35.96
N GLN A 799 32.41 -8.46 -35.23
CA GLN A 799 33.80 -8.64 -35.63
C GLN A 799 34.59 -9.66 -34.83
N PHE A 800 34.34 -9.82 -33.55
CA PHE A 800 35.11 -10.66 -32.64
C PHE A 800 34.20 -11.37 -31.63
N ASP A 801 34.29 -12.70 -31.54
CA ASP A 801 33.49 -13.52 -30.64
C ASP A 801 34.34 -14.23 -29.57
N MET A 802 35.63 -13.87 -29.47
CA MET A 802 36.57 -14.39 -28.47
C MET A 802 37.47 -13.28 -27.91
N ILE A 803 37.81 -13.38 -26.62
CA ILE A 803 38.72 -12.49 -25.88
C ILE A 803 39.69 -13.26 -24.98
N ILE A 804 40.90 -12.72 -24.79
CA ILE A 804 41.89 -13.16 -23.79
C ILE A 804 42.50 -11.95 -23.09
N PHE A 805 42.63 -12.04 -21.76
CA PHE A 805 43.41 -11.11 -20.94
C PHE A 805 44.76 -11.71 -20.55
N ASN A 806 45.84 -10.93 -20.60
CA ASN A 806 47.19 -11.41 -20.29
C ASN A 806 48.11 -10.32 -19.71
N ASN A 807 49.25 -10.71 -19.14
CA ASN A 807 50.20 -9.77 -18.53
C ASN A 807 51.34 -9.29 -19.47
N GLY A 808 51.23 -9.54 -20.78
CA GLY A 808 52.27 -9.29 -21.77
C GLY A 808 53.39 -10.34 -21.79
N GLY A 809 53.33 -11.36 -20.92
CA GLY A 809 54.28 -12.47 -20.79
C GLY A 809 53.62 -13.83 -21.02
N ASN A 810 53.91 -14.81 -20.16
CA ASN A 810 53.40 -16.19 -20.28
C ASN A 810 52.08 -16.42 -19.53
N ALA A 811 51.67 -15.52 -18.63
CA ALA A 811 50.44 -15.66 -17.84
C ALA A 811 49.27 -14.99 -18.58
N LYS A 812 48.19 -15.76 -18.76
CA LYS A 812 46.98 -15.37 -19.50
C LYS A 812 45.77 -16.16 -19.00
N THR A 813 44.58 -15.61 -19.20
CA THR A 813 43.31 -16.33 -19.03
C THR A 813 43.19 -17.48 -20.02
N ASN A 814 42.17 -18.32 -19.84
CA ASN A 814 41.70 -19.19 -20.92
C ASN A 814 41.11 -18.35 -22.08
N ASP A 815 40.84 -18.98 -23.22
CA ASP A 815 40.15 -18.36 -24.35
C ASP A 815 38.67 -18.20 -23.96
N LEU A 816 38.20 -16.95 -23.87
CA LEU A 816 36.86 -16.63 -23.38
C LEU A 816 35.98 -16.26 -24.56
N MET A 817 34.77 -16.82 -24.63
CA MET A 817 33.82 -16.57 -25.71
C MET A 817 32.93 -15.37 -25.36
N LEU A 818 32.55 -14.59 -26.37
CA LEU A 818 31.73 -13.39 -26.22
C LEU A 818 30.40 -13.55 -26.94
N ASP A 819 29.33 -13.10 -26.28
CA ASP A 819 27.98 -12.96 -26.80
C ASP A 819 27.32 -11.67 -26.26
N SER A 820 26.09 -11.37 -26.68
CA SER A 820 25.39 -10.12 -26.36
C SER A 820 25.08 -9.93 -24.87
N GLU A 821 25.21 -10.99 -24.06
CA GLU A 821 24.96 -10.98 -22.62
C GLU A 821 26.28 -10.97 -21.81
N THR A 822 27.43 -10.92 -22.49
CA THR A 822 28.73 -10.99 -21.82
C THR A 822 29.09 -9.68 -21.12
N LEU A 823 29.10 -9.67 -19.77
CA LEU A 823 29.39 -8.47 -18.95
C LEU A 823 30.84 -8.41 -18.41
N GLY A 824 31.48 -9.54 -18.07
CA GLY A 824 32.87 -9.53 -17.58
C GLY A 824 33.41 -10.87 -17.08
N PHE A 825 34.72 -10.96 -16.85
CA PHE A 825 35.44 -12.20 -16.50
C PHE A 825 36.49 -12.02 -15.38
N THR A 826 36.77 -13.10 -14.65
CA THR A 826 37.95 -13.25 -13.77
C THR A 826 39.12 -13.96 -14.47
N PHE A 827 40.30 -14.08 -13.83
CA PHE A 827 41.45 -14.76 -14.43
C PHE A 827 41.18 -16.22 -14.84
N ASP A 828 40.35 -16.94 -14.07
CA ASP A 828 39.98 -18.33 -14.33
C ASP A 828 38.80 -18.46 -15.32
N GLY A 829 38.21 -17.34 -15.79
CA GLY A 829 37.16 -17.29 -16.80
C GLY A 829 35.73 -17.40 -16.25
N LEU A 830 35.53 -17.22 -14.94
CA LEU A 830 34.20 -17.12 -14.33
C LEU A 830 33.62 -15.72 -14.56
N PHE A 831 32.31 -15.66 -14.84
CA PHE A 831 31.58 -14.42 -15.05
C PHE A 831 31.68 -13.50 -13.83
N TYR A 832 31.96 -12.23 -14.08
CA TYR A 832 32.18 -11.21 -13.07
C TYR A 832 31.40 -9.95 -13.44
N ASP A 833 30.56 -9.49 -12.51
CA ASP A 833 29.83 -8.22 -12.61
C ASP A 833 30.61 -7.13 -11.85
N PHE A 834 30.99 -6.06 -12.55
CA PHE A 834 31.81 -4.99 -11.99
C PHE A 834 30.93 -3.88 -11.40
N GLU A 835 30.93 -3.76 -10.08
CA GLU A 835 30.42 -2.57 -9.40
C GLU A 835 31.59 -1.72 -8.85
N PRO A 836 31.67 -0.42 -9.23
CA PRO A 836 32.63 0.49 -8.62
C PRO A 836 32.26 0.77 -7.15
N TYR A 837 33.27 0.85 -6.28
CA TYR A 837 33.10 1.15 -4.86
C TYR A 837 32.42 2.51 -4.63
N ASP A 838 31.15 2.48 -4.24
CA ASP A 838 30.34 3.60 -3.76
C ASP A 838 29.79 3.17 -2.39
N GLY A 839 30.37 3.67 -1.30
CA GLY A 839 30.03 3.20 0.03
C GLY A 839 28.62 3.61 0.47
N GLY A 840 27.67 2.67 0.49
CA GLY A 840 26.41 2.79 1.25
C GLY A 840 25.35 1.73 0.94
N ASP A 841 25.07 0.88 1.94
CA ASP A 841 23.90 0.07 2.32
C ASP A 841 22.98 -0.66 1.30
N VAL A 842 22.64 -1.90 1.72
CA VAL A 842 22.07 -3.05 1.01
C VAL A 842 20.53 -3.02 0.90
N ILE A 843 19.99 -3.32 -0.29
CA ILE A 843 18.69 -3.98 -0.49
C ILE A 843 18.91 -5.09 -1.53
N ASP A 844 18.45 -6.31 -1.22
CA ASP A 844 18.58 -7.52 -2.05
C ASP A 844 17.54 -7.51 -3.20
N PRO A 845 17.91 -7.84 -4.46
CA PRO A 845 16.97 -7.92 -5.59
C PRO A 845 16.48 -9.35 -5.91
N ILE A 846 15.32 -9.40 -6.55
CA ILE A 846 14.54 -10.59 -6.96
C ILE A 846 15.25 -11.36 -8.11
N ASP A 847 15.23 -12.70 -8.01
CA ASP A 847 15.93 -13.75 -8.76
C ASP A 847 15.23 -14.15 -10.09
N ASP A 848 15.94 -14.15 -11.22
CA ASP A 848 15.52 -14.78 -12.51
C ASP A 848 16.55 -15.83 -12.98
N SER A 849 17.21 -16.52 -12.04
CA SER A 849 18.20 -17.54 -12.35
C SER A 849 17.57 -18.90 -12.67
N THR A 850 18.12 -19.62 -13.66
CA THR A 850 17.84 -21.06 -13.87
C THR A 850 18.57 -21.95 -12.87
N VAL A 851 19.42 -21.36 -12.04
CA VAL A 851 20.21 -22.02 -11.01
C VAL A 851 19.42 -21.99 -9.71
N ILE A 852 18.82 -23.11 -9.37
CA ILE A 852 18.13 -23.26 -8.09
C ILE A 852 19.11 -23.74 -7.02
N THR A 853 19.05 -23.13 -5.84
CA THR A 853 19.67 -23.70 -4.65
C THR A 853 18.78 -24.79 -4.09
N VAL A 854 19.27 -26.04 -4.09
CA VAL A 854 18.55 -27.19 -3.56
C VAL A 854 19.10 -27.55 -2.18
N TYR A 855 18.23 -27.58 -1.18
CA TYR A 855 18.58 -27.97 0.18
C TYR A 855 18.40 -29.47 0.42
N PHE A 856 19.30 -30.08 1.19
CA PHE A 856 19.20 -31.48 1.65
C PHE A 856 19.22 -31.55 3.16
N LYS A 857 18.20 -32.24 3.71
CA LYS A 857 18.07 -32.47 5.14
C LYS A 857 18.83 -33.74 5.57
N ASN A 858 19.93 -33.57 6.28
CA ASN A 858 20.81 -34.65 6.73
C ASN A 858 20.40 -35.21 8.11
N ASP A 859 19.23 -35.83 8.18
CA ASP A 859 18.70 -36.48 9.40
C ASP A 859 19.48 -37.75 9.82
N TYR A 860 20.43 -38.18 8.98
CA TYR A 860 21.26 -39.37 9.20
C TYR A 860 22.69 -39.04 9.65
N ASN A 861 22.99 -37.76 9.93
CA ASN A 861 24.27 -37.27 10.45
C ASN A 861 25.49 -37.72 9.63
N TRP A 862 25.43 -37.62 8.30
CA TRP A 862 26.61 -37.82 7.46
C TRP A 862 27.66 -36.74 7.70
N ASP A 863 28.92 -37.15 7.87
CA ASP A 863 30.04 -36.22 8.12
C ASP A 863 30.32 -35.31 6.91
N ASN A 864 30.04 -35.79 5.70
CA ASN A 864 30.12 -35.03 4.46
C ASN A 864 28.95 -35.43 3.55
N VAL A 865 28.36 -34.45 2.88
CA VAL A 865 27.27 -34.64 1.92
C VAL A 865 27.77 -34.22 0.54
N TYR A 866 27.60 -35.08 -0.46
CA TYR A 866 27.93 -34.82 -1.86
C TYR A 866 26.66 -34.83 -2.71
N ALA A 867 26.56 -33.92 -3.66
CA ALA A 867 25.51 -33.83 -4.67
C ALA A 867 26.04 -34.28 -6.04
N TYR A 868 25.41 -35.30 -6.60
CA TYR A 868 25.67 -35.81 -7.93
C TYR A 868 24.47 -35.51 -8.82
N VAL A 869 24.64 -34.65 -9.84
CA VAL A 869 23.55 -34.27 -10.75
C VAL A 869 23.82 -34.75 -12.17
N TRP A 870 22.75 -35.08 -12.90
CA TRP A 870 22.85 -35.53 -14.28
C TRP A 870 21.59 -35.21 -15.08
N ASN A 871 21.74 -35.31 -16.39
CA ASN A 871 20.64 -35.42 -17.33
C ASN A 871 20.98 -36.49 -18.37
N ASN A 872 19.98 -37.25 -18.79
CA ASN A 872 20.10 -38.35 -19.75
C ASN A 872 20.63 -37.91 -21.14
N THR A 873 20.66 -36.61 -21.43
CA THR A 873 21.02 -36.03 -22.72
C THR A 873 22.37 -35.29 -22.71
N THR A 874 22.66 -34.54 -21.64
CA THR A 874 23.82 -33.63 -21.54
C THR A 874 24.98 -34.18 -20.69
N GLY A 875 24.74 -35.20 -19.86
CA GLY A 875 25.77 -35.86 -19.03
C GLY A 875 25.67 -35.51 -17.54
N THR A 876 26.74 -35.74 -16.78
CA THR A 876 26.79 -35.57 -15.32
C THR A 876 27.64 -34.37 -14.92
N ASN A 877 27.40 -33.76 -13.75
CA ASN A 877 28.24 -32.64 -13.26
C ASN A 877 29.67 -33.07 -12.90
N ASN A 878 29.85 -34.32 -12.48
CA ASN A 878 31.15 -34.86 -12.10
C ASN A 878 31.19 -36.39 -12.13
N SER A 879 32.36 -36.98 -11.83
CA SER A 879 32.46 -38.40 -11.49
C SER A 879 31.96 -38.67 -10.07
N TRP A 880 31.40 -39.85 -9.80
CA TRP A 880 30.96 -40.26 -8.46
C TRP A 880 32.07 -40.03 -7.41
N PRO A 881 31.77 -39.42 -6.23
CA PRO A 881 30.46 -39.16 -5.61
C PRO A 881 29.76 -37.85 -6.00
N GLY A 882 30.26 -37.10 -6.99
CA GLY A 882 29.76 -35.75 -7.28
C GLY A 882 30.47 -34.67 -6.45
N THR A 883 29.86 -33.50 -6.34
CA THR A 883 30.44 -32.31 -5.73
C THR A 883 30.03 -32.19 -4.27
N LEU A 884 30.95 -31.75 -3.39
CA LEU A 884 30.64 -31.56 -1.97
C LEU A 884 29.59 -30.45 -1.80
N ALA A 885 28.49 -30.75 -1.11
CA ALA A 885 27.42 -29.80 -0.81
C ALA A 885 27.82 -28.89 0.37
N THR A 886 27.34 -27.65 0.37
CA THR A 886 27.70 -26.62 1.34
C THR A 886 26.90 -26.79 2.62
N TYR A 887 27.55 -26.88 3.77
CA TYR A 887 26.84 -26.88 5.06
C TYR A 887 26.27 -25.50 5.35
N VAL A 888 24.96 -25.39 5.57
CA VAL A 888 24.26 -24.10 5.75
C VAL A 888 23.68 -23.90 7.15
N GLY A 889 23.73 -24.92 8.02
CA GLY A 889 23.33 -24.79 9.41
C GLY A 889 22.38 -25.88 9.88
N LYS A 890 21.52 -25.54 10.84
CA LYS A 890 20.48 -26.44 11.34
C LYS A 890 19.10 -25.86 11.07
N ASP A 891 18.15 -26.71 10.70
CA ASP A 891 16.74 -26.32 10.54
C ASP A 891 16.06 -26.05 11.89
N LYS A 892 14.80 -25.62 11.85
CA LYS A 892 13.94 -25.35 13.02
C LYS A 892 13.78 -26.55 13.97
N ASP A 893 14.03 -27.76 13.47
CA ASP A 893 13.94 -29.02 14.21
C ASP A 893 15.32 -29.51 14.71
N GLY A 894 16.39 -28.76 14.42
CA GLY A 894 17.75 -29.01 14.89
C GLY A 894 18.59 -29.97 14.03
N ASN A 895 18.13 -30.32 12.84
CA ASN A 895 18.81 -31.22 11.90
C ASN A 895 19.78 -30.47 10.99
N PHE A 896 20.89 -31.08 10.61
CA PHE A 896 21.89 -30.44 9.76
C PHE A 896 21.39 -30.29 8.32
N ALA A 897 21.45 -29.08 7.77
CA ALA A 897 21.04 -28.76 6.42
C ALA A 897 22.26 -28.43 5.54
N TYR A 898 22.22 -28.90 4.29
CA TYR A 898 23.25 -28.66 3.27
C TYR A 898 22.59 -28.10 2.02
N SER A 899 23.25 -27.19 1.30
CA SER A 899 22.78 -26.63 0.04
C SER A 899 23.67 -27.03 -1.13
N PHE A 900 23.07 -27.06 -2.32
CA PHE A 900 23.78 -27.28 -3.58
C PHE A 900 23.08 -26.51 -4.70
N ASP A 901 23.83 -25.64 -5.37
CA ASP A 901 23.31 -24.87 -6.51
C ASP A 901 23.36 -25.73 -7.77
N VAL A 902 22.23 -25.83 -8.46
CA VAL A 902 22.09 -26.63 -9.67
C VAL A 902 21.24 -25.89 -10.70
N ASP A 903 21.74 -25.83 -11.92
CA ASP A 903 20.94 -25.42 -13.07
C ASP A 903 19.97 -26.56 -13.44
N TYR A 904 18.68 -26.37 -13.13
CA TYR A 904 17.66 -27.40 -13.37
C TYR A 904 17.33 -27.59 -14.85
N GLN A 905 17.69 -26.63 -15.72
CA GLN A 905 17.52 -26.78 -17.16
C GLN A 905 18.66 -27.61 -17.79
N VAL A 906 19.83 -27.62 -17.15
CA VAL A 906 20.98 -28.45 -17.58
C VAL A 906 20.92 -29.85 -17.00
N TYR A 907 20.58 -29.97 -15.71
CA TYR A 907 20.49 -31.24 -14.98
C TYR A 907 19.08 -31.44 -14.42
N ASP A 908 18.42 -32.51 -14.83
CA ASP A 908 17.03 -32.81 -14.43
C ASP A 908 16.96 -33.82 -13.27
N HIS A 909 18.11 -34.36 -12.80
CA HIS A 909 18.17 -35.28 -11.67
C HIS A 909 19.34 -35.00 -10.71
N ILE A 910 19.13 -35.29 -9.41
CA ILE A 910 20.13 -35.19 -8.33
C ILE A 910 20.11 -36.41 -7.39
N ILE A 911 21.28 -36.78 -6.86
CA ILE A 911 21.46 -37.71 -5.73
C ILE A 911 22.33 -37.05 -4.67
N PHE A 912 21.88 -37.09 -3.41
CA PHE A 912 22.73 -36.75 -2.25
C PHE A 912 23.33 -38.03 -1.65
N ASN A 913 24.64 -38.03 -1.37
CA ASN A 913 25.35 -39.20 -0.84
C ASN A 913 26.48 -38.82 0.12
N ASN A 914 26.94 -39.79 0.91
CA ASN A 914 28.04 -39.60 1.87
C ASN A 914 29.38 -40.17 1.42
N ASN A 915 29.49 -40.60 0.16
CA ASN A 915 30.66 -41.29 -0.39
C ASN A 915 31.12 -42.53 0.41
N ASN A 916 30.23 -43.11 1.24
CA ASN A 916 30.51 -44.25 2.11
C ASN A 916 29.36 -45.26 2.11
N GLY A 917 28.58 -45.29 1.01
CA GLY A 917 27.50 -46.25 0.76
C GLY A 917 26.09 -45.79 1.16
N GLY A 918 25.95 -44.62 1.81
CA GLY A 918 24.64 -43.98 2.04
C GLY A 918 24.33 -42.98 0.92
N GLN A 919 23.14 -43.09 0.32
CA GLN A 919 22.66 -42.19 -0.73
C GLN A 919 21.13 -42.13 -0.72
N THR A 920 20.56 -41.07 -1.29
CA THR A 920 19.12 -40.96 -1.62
C THR A 920 18.77 -41.82 -2.84
N SER A 921 17.49 -41.95 -3.16
CA SER A 921 17.06 -42.35 -4.51
C SER A 921 17.41 -41.25 -5.53
N ASP A 922 17.20 -41.54 -6.81
CA ASP A 922 17.26 -40.55 -7.89
C ASP A 922 16.11 -39.55 -7.69
N LEU A 923 16.43 -38.26 -7.56
CA LEU A 923 15.46 -37.18 -7.29
C LEU A 923 15.38 -36.27 -8.52
N GLU A 924 14.17 -35.90 -8.94
CA GLU A 924 13.94 -35.05 -10.12
C GLU A 924 13.98 -33.56 -9.75
N LEU A 925 14.60 -32.73 -10.59
CA LEU A 925 14.72 -31.28 -10.42
C LEU A 925 13.73 -30.53 -11.32
N THR A 926 13.01 -29.56 -10.76
CA THR A 926 12.11 -28.64 -11.47
C THR A 926 12.37 -27.19 -11.05
N SER A 927 11.85 -26.21 -11.78
CA SER A 927 11.94 -24.78 -11.43
C SER A 927 11.41 -24.43 -10.03
N GLU A 928 10.50 -25.24 -9.50
CA GLU A 928 9.86 -25.04 -8.20
C GLU A 928 10.55 -25.81 -7.06
N THR A 929 11.58 -26.61 -7.38
CA THR A 929 12.27 -27.45 -6.39
C THR A 929 13.16 -26.58 -5.49
N LYS A 930 12.87 -26.54 -4.19
CA LYS A 930 13.72 -25.84 -3.19
C LYS A 930 14.47 -26.79 -2.25
N GLY A 931 14.06 -28.06 -2.11
CA GLY A 931 14.90 -29.07 -1.44
C GLY A 931 14.26 -30.44 -1.25
N PHE A 932 15.01 -31.36 -0.63
CA PHE A 932 14.62 -32.76 -0.45
C PHE A 932 14.94 -33.32 0.94
N THR A 933 14.08 -34.21 1.42
CA THR A 933 14.33 -35.10 2.57
C THR A 933 15.01 -36.40 2.15
N PHE A 934 15.60 -37.13 3.10
CA PHE A 934 16.30 -38.38 2.81
C PHE A 934 15.39 -39.47 2.19
N ASP A 935 14.10 -39.47 2.48
CA ASP A 935 13.12 -40.41 1.88
C ASP A 935 12.68 -40.03 0.46
N GLY A 936 13.18 -38.90 -0.07
CA GLY A 936 12.96 -38.44 -1.43
C GLY A 936 11.75 -37.51 -1.62
N SER A 937 11.16 -37.01 -0.52
CA SER A 937 10.08 -36.01 -0.61
C SER A 937 10.65 -34.62 -0.93
N ALA A 938 10.12 -33.97 -1.97
CA ALA A 938 10.47 -32.60 -2.33
C ALA A 938 9.67 -31.57 -1.52
N TYR A 939 10.24 -30.41 -1.22
CA TYR A 939 9.53 -29.27 -0.65
C TYR A 939 9.82 -27.97 -1.44
N THR A 940 8.83 -27.08 -1.47
CA THR A 940 8.80 -25.84 -2.28
C THR A 940 9.13 -24.57 -1.49
N TYR A 941 9.43 -24.69 -0.19
CA TYR A 941 9.85 -23.58 0.68
C TYR A 941 11.30 -23.75 1.15
N SER A 942 12.01 -22.64 1.40
CA SER A 942 13.33 -22.68 2.04
C SER A 942 13.18 -23.21 3.49
N PRO A 943 13.92 -24.26 3.91
CA PRO A 943 13.92 -24.69 5.30
C PRO A 943 14.80 -23.77 6.18
N TYR A 944 15.40 -22.73 5.59
CA TYR A 944 16.31 -21.79 6.24
C TYR A 944 15.70 -20.38 6.30
N VAL A 945 15.62 -19.85 7.52
CA VAL A 945 15.29 -18.45 7.84
C VAL A 945 16.59 -17.67 7.94
N ASP A 946 16.69 -16.56 7.22
CA ASP A 946 17.88 -15.70 7.23
C ASP A 946 18.00 -14.96 8.57
N ILE A 947 19.07 -15.22 9.33
CA ILE A 947 19.35 -14.63 10.64
C ILE A 947 20.49 -13.62 10.51
N ASN A 948 20.36 -12.63 9.64
CA ASN A 948 21.28 -11.49 9.59
C ASN A 948 20.94 -10.42 10.66
N THR A 949 20.80 -10.84 11.92
CA THR A 949 20.92 -9.98 13.11
C THR A 949 21.97 -10.57 14.05
N SER A 950 23.20 -10.66 13.57
CA SER A 950 24.30 -11.07 14.45
C SER A 950 24.61 -10.00 15.50
N GLU A 951 24.20 -8.74 15.34
CA GLU A 951 24.36 -7.70 16.37
C GLU A 951 23.04 -7.37 17.07
N ILE A 952 23.02 -7.52 18.40
CA ILE A 952 21.90 -7.13 19.26
C ILE A 952 22.33 -6.00 20.20
N THR A 953 21.40 -5.14 20.61
CA THR A 953 21.64 -4.17 21.70
C THR A 953 20.99 -4.67 22.98
N VAL A 954 21.80 -4.88 24.03
CA VAL A 954 21.34 -5.37 25.33
C VAL A 954 21.34 -4.23 26.34
N TYR A 955 20.18 -3.99 26.96
CA TYR A 955 20.02 -2.98 28.02
C TYR A 955 20.25 -3.58 29.41
N PHE A 956 20.82 -2.79 30.33
CA PHE A 956 20.95 -3.13 31.75
C PHE A 956 20.32 -2.07 32.64
N LYS A 957 19.28 -2.45 33.39
CA LYS A 957 18.60 -1.59 34.36
C LYS A 957 19.16 -1.83 35.77
N ASN A 958 19.82 -0.80 36.31
CA ASN A 958 20.55 -0.86 37.58
C ASN A 958 19.63 -0.71 38.80
N THR A 959 18.78 -1.72 39.03
CA THR A 959 17.80 -1.75 40.15
C THR A 959 18.44 -1.78 41.54
N ASP A 960 19.72 -2.14 41.62
CA ASP A 960 20.49 -2.27 42.87
C ASP A 960 21.38 -1.07 43.19
N ASN A 961 21.33 0.00 42.38
CA ASN A 961 22.08 1.24 42.52
C ASN A 961 23.61 1.03 42.65
N TRP A 962 24.21 0.28 41.72
CA TRP A 962 25.67 0.14 41.63
C TRP A 962 26.34 1.47 41.23
N ASP A 963 27.41 1.87 41.94
CA ASP A 963 28.15 3.13 41.67
C ASP A 963 28.84 3.17 40.30
N SER A 964 29.12 2.01 39.71
CA SER A 964 29.66 1.86 38.37
C SER A 964 29.22 0.51 37.81
N VAL A 965 28.90 0.46 36.53
CA VAL A 965 28.49 -0.75 35.82
C VAL A 965 29.54 -1.11 34.78
N TYR A 966 29.94 -2.38 34.77
CA TYR A 966 30.84 -2.98 33.81
C TYR A 966 30.14 -4.14 33.12
N VAL A 967 30.46 -4.37 31.86
CA VAL A 967 30.00 -5.52 31.09
C VAL A 967 31.16 -6.37 30.61
N TYR A 968 31.05 -7.68 30.83
CA TYR A 968 31.98 -8.68 30.33
C TYR A 968 31.22 -9.68 29.48
N LEU A 969 31.70 -9.88 28.26
CA LEU A 969 31.11 -10.76 27.24
C LEU A 969 32.09 -11.88 26.95
N TRP A 970 31.58 -13.09 26.75
CA TRP A 970 32.39 -14.20 26.28
C TRP A 970 31.58 -15.19 25.45
N ASN A 971 32.30 -16.04 24.73
CA ASN A 971 31.74 -17.18 24.04
C ASN A 971 32.14 -18.49 24.74
N ASN A 972 31.18 -19.33 25.13
CA ASN A 972 31.46 -20.60 25.81
C ASN A 972 32.19 -21.61 24.91
N ALA A 973 31.94 -21.59 23.60
CA ALA A 973 32.50 -22.54 22.65
C ALA A 973 33.90 -22.13 22.17
N SER A 974 34.07 -20.88 21.71
CA SER A 974 35.35 -20.38 21.19
C SER A 974 36.28 -19.86 22.28
N GLY A 975 35.77 -19.54 23.47
CA GLY A 975 36.52 -18.92 24.55
C GLY A 975 36.86 -17.45 24.30
N ASN A 976 36.32 -16.85 23.24
CA ASN A 976 36.52 -15.45 22.90
C ASN A 976 35.94 -14.53 23.98
N LYS A 977 36.55 -13.37 24.22
CA LYS A 977 36.20 -12.44 25.30
C LYS A 977 36.37 -11.01 24.84
N ASN A 978 35.44 -10.13 25.21
CA ASN A 978 35.51 -8.72 24.81
C ASN A 978 36.62 -7.94 25.55
N ALA A 979 36.97 -8.36 26.77
CA ALA A 979 37.99 -7.72 27.60
C ALA A 979 38.45 -8.67 28.73
N GLU A 980 39.49 -8.28 29.48
CA GLU A 980 39.82 -8.92 30.75
C GLU A 980 38.87 -8.46 31.87
N TRP A 981 38.65 -9.31 32.89
CA TRP A 981 37.79 -8.97 34.02
C TRP A 981 38.24 -7.67 34.72
N PRO A 982 37.34 -6.71 35.04
CA PRO A 982 35.87 -6.79 35.11
C PRO A 982 35.10 -6.50 33.81
N GLY A 983 35.78 -6.39 32.67
CA GLY A 983 35.15 -6.01 31.40
C GLY A 983 35.16 -4.50 31.14
N VAL A 984 34.32 -4.04 30.22
CA VAL A 984 34.25 -2.64 29.76
C VAL A 984 33.32 -1.85 30.67
N LYS A 985 33.76 -0.67 31.13
CA LYS A 985 32.92 0.23 31.93
C LYS A 985 31.87 0.88 31.03
N LEU A 986 30.60 0.84 31.44
CA LEU A 986 29.49 1.46 30.72
C LEU A 986 29.16 2.85 31.27
N GLU A 987 28.64 3.71 30.40
CA GLU A 987 28.06 5.01 30.74
C GLU A 987 26.52 4.91 30.71
N SER A 988 25.86 5.66 31.61
CA SER A 988 24.40 5.67 31.69
C SER A 988 23.83 6.38 30.48
N ILE A 989 22.88 5.75 29.78
CA ILE A 989 22.20 6.33 28.61
C ILE A 989 20.93 7.11 28.99
N GLY A 990 20.40 6.88 30.20
CA GLY A 990 19.20 7.55 30.69
C GLY A 990 18.70 6.96 32.01
N THR A 991 17.44 7.25 32.35
CA THR A 991 16.75 6.68 33.50
C THR A 991 15.39 6.13 33.12
N ASP A 992 15.07 4.91 33.56
CA ASP A 992 13.73 4.31 33.42
C ASP A 992 13.18 3.91 34.81
N GLY A 993 11.98 4.40 35.14
CA GLY A 993 11.35 4.18 36.43
C GLY A 993 12.19 4.67 37.61
N GLY A 994 13.03 5.68 37.41
CA GLY A 994 13.95 6.23 38.42
C GLY A 994 15.27 5.49 38.59
N TYR A 995 15.54 4.44 37.81
CA TYR A 995 16.80 3.68 37.83
C TYR A 995 17.68 4.03 36.62
N GLN A 996 19.00 4.07 36.81
CA GLN A 996 19.94 4.29 35.70
C GLN A 996 19.95 3.08 34.75
N VAL A 997 19.96 3.36 33.44
CA VAL A 997 20.01 2.36 32.38
C VAL A 997 21.28 2.51 31.56
N TYR A 998 21.85 1.37 31.17
CA TYR A 998 23.08 1.24 30.39
C TYR A 998 22.78 0.36 29.17
N SER A 999 23.52 0.49 28.08
CA SER A 999 23.41 -0.39 26.91
C SER A 999 24.77 -0.88 26.44
N VAL A 1000 24.75 -2.01 25.72
CA VAL A 1000 25.91 -2.56 25.01
C VAL A 1000 25.44 -3.26 23.74
N THR A 1001 26.13 -3.02 22.62
CA THR A 1001 25.94 -3.77 21.38
C THR A 1001 26.78 -5.05 21.43
N VAL A 1002 26.19 -6.19 21.08
CA VAL A 1002 26.82 -7.50 21.17
C VAL A 1002 26.67 -8.26 19.85
N ASN A 1003 27.78 -8.71 19.31
CA ASN A 1003 27.80 -9.62 18.18
C ASN A 1003 27.66 -11.09 18.66
N LEU A 1004 26.52 -11.72 18.39
CA LEU A 1004 26.16 -13.09 18.73
C LEU A 1004 27.01 -14.16 18.04
N THR A 1005 27.71 -13.81 16.94
CA THR A 1005 28.72 -14.71 16.35
C THR A 1005 30.01 -14.72 17.17
N GLU A 1006 30.28 -13.66 17.92
CA GLU A 1006 31.47 -13.52 18.75
C GLU A 1006 31.25 -13.84 20.23
N TYR A 1007 30.04 -13.64 20.76
CA TYR A 1007 29.72 -13.76 22.20
C TYR A 1007 28.33 -14.39 22.40
N ASP A 1008 28.24 -15.43 23.23
CA ASP A 1008 26.98 -16.11 23.58
C ASP A 1008 26.57 -15.89 25.05
N MET A 1009 27.42 -15.21 25.83
CA MET A 1009 27.21 -14.93 27.24
C MET A 1009 27.56 -13.48 27.61
N ILE A 1010 26.80 -12.94 28.56
CA ILE A 1010 26.99 -11.62 29.16
C ILE A 1010 26.94 -11.69 30.69
N ILE A 1011 27.72 -10.83 31.35
CA ILE A 1011 27.61 -10.57 32.78
C ILE A 1011 27.82 -9.08 33.06
N PHE A 1012 26.94 -8.51 33.90
CA PHE A 1012 27.09 -7.16 34.41
C PHE A 1012 27.63 -7.19 35.84
N ASN A 1013 28.58 -6.31 36.16
CA ASN A 1013 29.17 -6.24 37.50
C ASN A 1013 29.55 -4.82 37.90
N ASN A 1014 29.83 -4.62 39.19
CA ASN A 1014 30.20 -3.32 39.73
C ASN A 1014 31.69 -3.18 40.08
N ASN A 1015 32.53 -4.16 39.71
CA ASN A 1015 33.94 -4.25 40.06
C ASN A 1015 34.23 -4.16 41.59
N SER A 1016 33.23 -4.39 42.44
CA SER A 1016 33.34 -4.32 43.91
C SER A 1016 32.69 -5.52 44.61
N GLY A 1017 32.44 -6.60 43.87
CA GLY A 1017 31.91 -7.87 44.39
C GLY A 1017 30.42 -8.12 44.18
N LYS A 1018 29.67 -7.21 43.55
CA LYS A 1018 28.30 -7.47 43.05
C LYS A 1018 28.31 -7.69 41.55
N GLN A 1019 27.55 -8.68 41.10
CA GLN A 1019 27.39 -9.04 39.69
C GLN A 1019 26.07 -9.78 39.47
N THR A 1020 25.58 -9.79 38.23
CA THR A 1020 24.49 -10.70 37.82
C THR A 1020 24.98 -12.15 37.83
N SER A 1021 24.07 -13.10 37.67
CA SER A 1021 24.46 -14.43 37.17
C SER A 1021 25.06 -14.32 35.76
N ASN A 1022 25.66 -15.40 35.28
CA ASN A 1022 25.97 -15.53 33.85
C ASN A 1022 24.65 -15.58 33.08
N LEU A 1023 24.50 -14.72 32.07
CA LEU A 1023 23.28 -14.57 31.29
C LEU A 1023 23.57 -14.99 29.85
N SER A 1024 22.70 -15.80 29.26
CA SER A 1024 22.84 -16.23 27.87
C SER A 1024 22.25 -15.19 26.92
N LEU A 1025 22.84 -15.07 25.74
CA LEU A 1025 22.41 -14.16 24.69
C LEU A 1025 21.73 -14.92 23.54
N SER A 1026 20.71 -14.31 22.98
CA SER A 1026 19.96 -14.76 21.80
C SER A 1026 19.47 -13.54 21.01
N VAL A 1027 19.04 -13.75 19.76
CA VAL A 1027 18.45 -12.68 18.92
C VAL A 1027 17.24 -11.99 19.56
N THR A 1028 16.55 -12.66 20.48
CA THR A 1028 15.41 -12.12 21.25
C THR A 1028 15.81 -11.39 22.54
N THR A 1029 17.10 -11.28 22.85
CA THR A 1029 17.58 -10.68 24.11
C THR A 1029 17.53 -9.15 24.03
N THR A 1030 16.64 -8.56 24.82
CA THR A 1030 16.44 -7.09 24.87
C THR A 1030 17.13 -6.43 26.07
N GLY A 1031 17.05 -6.99 27.28
CA GLY A 1031 17.71 -6.41 28.43
C GLY A 1031 17.58 -7.20 29.73
N PHE A 1032 18.36 -6.80 30.74
CA PHE A 1032 18.44 -7.44 32.05
C PHE A 1032 18.41 -6.43 33.20
N THR A 1033 18.00 -6.89 34.38
CA THR A 1033 18.06 -6.14 35.64
C THR A 1033 19.20 -6.67 36.54
N ALA A 1034 19.51 -5.98 37.65
CA ALA A 1034 20.65 -6.32 38.51
C ALA A 1034 20.55 -7.72 39.17
N ASN A 1035 19.34 -8.30 39.28
CA ASN A 1035 19.13 -9.66 39.76
C ASN A 1035 19.20 -10.73 38.64
N GLY A 1036 19.43 -10.32 37.39
CA GLY A 1036 19.50 -11.20 36.21
C GLY A 1036 18.17 -11.49 35.52
N SER A 1037 17.05 -10.87 35.92
CA SER A 1037 15.77 -11.03 35.23
C SER A 1037 15.73 -10.24 33.91
N SER A 1038 15.13 -10.84 32.88
CA SER A 1038 14.90 -10.21 31.58
C SER A 1038 13.89 -9.06 31.67
N TYR A 1039 14.08 -8.02 30.86
CA TYR A 1039 13.26 -6.83 30.83
C TYR A 1039 13.32 -6.17 29.44
N SER A 1040 12.19 -5.69 28.94
CA SER A 1040 12.09 -4.95 27.67
C SER A 1040 12.13 -3.45 27.93
N TYR A 1041 13.08 -2.75 27.29
CA TYR A 1041 13.27 -1.31 27.41
C TYR A 1041 12.45 -0.55 26.35
N ASN A 1042 11.46 0.23 26.80
CA ASN A 1042 10.50 0.95 25.95
C ASN A 1042 10.86 2.45 25.76
N GLY A 1043 12.14 2.79 25.62
CA GLY A 1043 12.59 4.15 25.28
C GLY A 1043 12.54 5.15 26.43
#